data_AF-A0AA84ZHJ3-F1
#
_entry.id   AF-A0AA84ZHJ3-F1
#
_cell.length_a   1.000
_cell.length_b   1.000
_cell.length_c   1.000
_cell.angle_alpha   90.00
_cell.angle_beta   90.00
_cell.angle_gamma   90.00
#
_symmetry.space_group_name_H-M   'P 1'
#
loop_
_entity.id
_entity.type
_entity.pdbx_description
1 polymer ?
#
loop_
_entity_poly.entity_id
_entity_poly.type
_entity_poly.pdbx_seq_one_letter_code
_entity_poly.pdbx_strand_id
1 'polypeptide(L)'
;MGLQKTIDDDLTFAYHDLAKKFSDVKHLLNVREAKIMQLSHENNVLQNSVSILQEQLKTTLTTQEIVTTDVSSITSEFSQRLSDTEKRLQVVCRERDQLKKSLSSVKQKIPVITRAVGDDKPFVNNDIKRVNELENVILQKNEEIENLLKEGHKLSADQLKTNNLLKKLRSEQKKSKQTEASHLKQIEQLTVEVQRLRSSLENKEEILGIQLANSTKQTKVINNLEEQQEILKIQISKNEIKISDQKQELETLINENSELKEQLNQIHCHSQAESQCVEDLEKVKAECETLKQKLNSNSRDLRAFKTQHEEQAIKWREEIQYYQGLLSDAQLKIDLLNETTTTATQPIMKQLEILQSNFNNQAFEWETKERQLNKLLAEYKLTADNAQTSEESWRSQLQIAEDNLAVARLELNSLKQKYVDLQKIFTAEQEKSQGSMFDLQELTVKLETSKSEMNEFLSRISELQQTLLSEEQRYKTLEAVNNNLCLQLEEMKLAKDQLVANKVIDQPLNSHSPERKSSLNNDVVSIPKTFQLQSDMINQASMEYFQSHLHLREGECAHLKREIEQLTATQEKLLTEVAKQTARAEKYEKLAGVKYTKHVNKTLSQSDPFAPTTNNYHNHDIGDVIDDNDPTMELQQRYETLLILCGKLTEENNELKLDLADVKEMYRAQIDMLLKSQ
;
A
#
# COMPACT_ATOMS: atom_id res chain seq x y z
N MET A 1 -16.39 -8.11 -20.45
CA MET A 1 -17.86 -8.06 -20.63
C MET A 1 -18.58 -9.16 -19.87
N GLY A 2 -18.39 -10.45 -20.17
CA GLY A 2 -19.14 -11.55 -19.52
C GLY A 2 -19.19 -11.51 -17.98
N LEU A 3 -18.03 -11.46 -17.34
CA LEU A 3 -17.90 -11.40 -15.86
C LEU A 3 -18.60 -10.19 -15.21
N GLN A 4 -18.59 -9.02 -15.86
CA GLN A 4 -19.30 -7.84 -15.36
C GLN A 4 -20.81 -8.13 -15.33
N LYS A 5 -21.33 -8.73 -16.40
CA LYS A 5 -22.75 -8.99 -16.54
C LYS A 5 -23.27 -10.02 -15.52
N THR A 6 -22.51 -11.08 -15.25
CA THR A 6 -22.87 -12.04 -14.19
C THR A 6 -22.88 -11.40 -12.80
N ILE A 7 -21.96 -10.48 -12.52
CA ILE A 7 -21.93 -9.74 -11.24
C ILE A 7 -23.13 -8.79 -11.14
N ASP A 8 -23.48 -8.08 -12.22
CA ASP A 8 -24.66 -7.21 -12.25
C ASP A 8 -25.97 -8.02 -12.12
N ASP A 9 -26.06 -9.20 -12.75
CA ASP A 9 -27.20 -10.12 -12.67
C ASP A 9 -27.36 -10.70 -11.24
N ASP A 10 -26.27 -11.17 -10.61
CA ASP A 10 -26.27 -11.67 -9.21
C ASP A 10 -26.63 -10.56 -8.21
N LEU A 11 -26.08 -9.35 -8.37
CA LEU A 11 -26.39 -8.20 -7.52
C LEU A 11 -27.86 -7.76 -7.68
N THR A 12 -28.40 -7.83 -8.91
CA THR A 12 -29.82 -7.57 -9.19
C THR A 12 -30.72 -8.62 -8.53
N PHE A 13 -30.34 -9.90 -8.56
CA PHE A 13 -31.07 -10.96 -7.87
C PHE A 13 -31.07 -10.78 -6.35
N ALA A 14 -29.92 -10.48 -5.76
CA ALA A 14 -29.80 -10.20 -4.32
C ALA A 14 -30.62 -8.97 -3.90
N TYR A 15 -30.61 -7.90 -4.71
CA TYR A 15 -31.45 -6.72 -4.49
C TYR A 15 -32.95 -7.05 -4.58
N HIS A 16 -33.36 -7.88 -5.53
CA HIS A 16 -34.77 -8.28 -5.67
C HIS A 16 -35.26 -9.14 -4.50
N ASP A 17 -34.48 -10.11 -4.04
CA ASP A 17 -34.80 -10.92 -2.86
C ASP A 17 -34.84 -10.09 -1.57
N LEU A 18 -33.91 -9.14 -1.39
CA LEU A 18 -33.94 -8.19 -0.28
C LEU A 18 -35.17 -7.26 -0.33
N ALA A 19 -35.49 -6.72 -1.51
CA ALA A 19 -36.68 -5.87 -1.70
C ALA A 19 -37.99 -6.65 -1.44
N LYS A 20 -38.04 -7.92 -1.84
CA LYS A 20 -39.16 -8.82 -1.54
C LYS A 20 -39.29 -9.06 -0.04
N LYS A 21 -38.20 -9.46 0.64
CA LYS A 21 -38.18 -9.64 2.11
C LYS A 21 -38.60 -8.37 2.86
N PHE A 22 -38.17 -7.20 2.40
CA PHE A 22 -38.60 -5.91 2.95
C PHE A 22 -40.10 -5.67 2.74
N SER A 23 -40.64 -5.98 1.56
CA SER A 23 -42.08 -5.90 1.28
C SER A 23 -42.90 -6.85 2.15
N ASP A 24 -42.44 -8.10 2.32
CA ASP A 24 -43.13 -9.12 3.14
C ASP A 24 -43.14 -8.72 4.63
N VAL A 25 -42.01 -8.22 5.15
CA VAL A 25 -41.91 -7.68 6.53
C VAL A 25 -42.78 -6.43 6.71
N LYS A 26 -42.81 -5.52 5.73
CA LYS A 26 -43.67 -4.32 5.76
C LYS A 26 -45.15 -4.68 5.72
N HIS A 27 -45.56 -5.67 4.93
CA HIS A 27 -46.92 -6.17 4.93
C HIS A 27 -47.29 -6.80 6.28
N LEU A 28 -46.40 -7.62 6.86
CA LEU A 28 -46.60 -8.21 8.18
C LEU A 28 -46.71 -7.15 9.30
N LEU A 29 -45.93 -6.06 9.21
CA LEU A 29 -46.03 -4.92 10.12
C LEU A 29 -47.40 -4.24 10.01
N ASN A 30 -47.82 -3.86 8.80
CA ASN A 30 -49.13 -3.25 8.56
C ASN A 30 -50.30 -4.10 9.10
N VAL A 31 -50.24 -5.43 8.92
CA VAL A 31 -51.25 -6.36 9.45
C VAL A 31 -51.24 -6.41 10.98
N ARG A 32 -50.06 -6.37 11.61
CA ARG A 32 -49.92 -6.30 13.08
C ARG A 32 -50.44 -4.99 13.64
N GLU A 33 -50.10 -3.86 13.02
CA GLU A 33 -50.61 -2.53 13.39
C GLU A 33 -52.14 -2.47 13.29
N ALA A 34 -52.72 -2.95 12.19
CA ALA A 34 -54.17 -3.04 12.03
C ALA A 34 -54.82 -3.92 13.12
N LYS A 35 -54.22 -5.06 13.50
CA LYS A 35 -54.76 -5.90 14.57
C LYS A 35 -54.57 -5.30 15.97
N ILE A 36 -53.49 -4.56 16.22
CA ILE A 36 -53.30 -3.80 17.47
C ILE A 36 -54.35 -2.69 17.59
N MET A 37 -54.64 -1.97 16.50
CA MET A 37 -55.71 -0.96 16.47
C MET A 37 -57.09 -1.57 16.71
N GLN A 38 -57.38 -2.74 16.10
CA GLN A 38 -58.63 -3.48 16.37
C GLN A 38 -58.73 -3.90 17.85
N LEU A 39 -57.69 -4.54 18.40
CA LEU A 39 -57.67 -4.99 19.80
C LEU A 39 -57.76 -3.81 20.79
N SER A 40 -57.15 -2.67 20.47
CA SER A 40 -57.28 -1.43 21.24
C SER A 40 -58.73 -0.92 21.25
N HIS A 41 -59.40 -0.93 20.09
CA HIS A 41 -60.82 -0.57 20.00
C HIS A 41 -61.72 -1.55 20.78
N GLU A 42 -61.52 -2.85 20.61
CA GLU A 42 -62.24 -3.91 21.35
C GLU A 42 -62.05 -3.76 22.87
N ASN A 43 -60.83 -3.47 23.33
CA ASN A 43 -60.53 -3.26 24.75
C ASN A 43 -61.16 -1.96 25.30
N ASN A 44 -61.18 -0.88 24.52
CA ASN A 44 -61.89 0.36 24.89
C ASN A 44 -63.41 0.14 25.02
N VAL A 45 -64.02 -0.63 24.12
CA VAL A 45 -65.44 -0.99 24.19
C VAL A 45 -65.72 -1.84 25.45
N LEU A 46 -64.87 -2.82 25.74
CA LEU A 46 -64.97 -3.62 26.96
C LEU A 46 -64.81 -2.75 28.22
N GLN A 47 -63.81 -1.87 28.28
CA GLN A 47 -63.57 -0.97 29.42
C GLN A 47 -64.77 -0.03 29.67
N ASN A 48 -65.36 0.54 28.61
CA ASN A 48 -66.60 1.33 28.72
C ASN A 48 -67.76 0.48 29.25
N SER A 49 -67.91 -0.77 28.80
CA SER A 49 -68.96 -1.67 29.32
C SER A 49 -68.76 -2.02 30.80
N VAL A 50 -67.51 -2.18 31.24
CA VAL A 50 -67.15 -2.41 32.65
C VAL A 50 -67.49 -1.20 33.50
N SER A 51 -67.18 0.02 33.06
CA SER A 51 -67.55 1.25 33.78
C SER A 51 -69.07 1.41 33.91
N ILE A 52 -69.83 1.13 32.85
CA ILE A 52 -71.32 1.15 32.90
C ILE A 52 -71.85 0.12 33.91
N LEU A 53 -71.31 -1.10 33.90
CA LEU A 53 -71.70 -2.15 34.85
C LEU A 53 -71.31 -1.81 36.30
N GLN A 54 -70.18 -1.16 36.53
CA GLN A 54 -69.76 -0.66 37.84
C GLN A 54 -70.70 0.45 38.36
N GLU A 55 -71.16 1.35 37.48
CA GLU A 55 -72.12 2.40 37.84
C GLU A 55 -73.52 1.83 38.11
N GLN A 56 -73.96 0.83 37.34
CA GLN A 56 -75.19 0.07 37.61
C GLN A 56 -75.12 -0.71 38.94
N LEU A 57 -73.97 -1.31 39.26
CA LEU A 57 -73.76 -1.98 40.54
C LEU A 57 -73.82 -0.97 41.71
N LYS A 58 -73.15 0.17 41.58
CA LYS A 58 -73.12 1.23 42.60
C LYS A 58 -74.50 1.85 42.86
N THR A 59 -75.28 2.10 41.81
CA THR A 59 -76.66 2.60 41.93
C THR A 59 -77.61 1.56 42.52
N THR A 60 -77.41 0.27 42.20
CA THR A 60 -78.15 -0.83 42.84
C THR A 60 -77.83 -0.95 44.34
N LEU A 61 -76.55 -0.92 44.71
CA LEU A 61 -76.10 -1.00 46.11
C LEU A 61 -76.62 0.16 46.94
N THR A 62 -76.48 1.41 46.47
CA THR A 62 -77.02 2.59 47.19
C THR A 62 -78.55 2.56 47.31
N THR A 63 -79.26 2.02 46.32
CA THR A 63 -80.71 1.78 46.45
C THR A 63 -81.02 0.73 47.52
N GLN A 64 -80.21 -0.33 47.62
CA GLN A 64 -80.35 -1.39 48.62
C GLN A 64 -79.99 -0.89 50.03
N GLU A 65 -79.02 0.02 50.19
CA GLU A 65 -78.70 0.71 51.44
C GLU A 65 -79.86 1.60 51.91
N ILE A 66 -80.51 2.33 51.00
CA ILE A 66 -81.70 3.14 51.32
C ILE A 66 -82.87 2.24 51.76
N VAL A 67 -83.13 1.13 51.05
CA VAL A 67 -84.21 0.19 51.42
C VAL A 67 -83.91 -0.53 52.75
N THR A 68 -82.66 -0.93 53.01
CA THR A 68 -82.31 -1.61 54.27
C THR A 68 -82.29 -0.66 55.47
N THR A 69 -81.89 0.60 55.29
CA THR A 69 -82.01 1.61 56.35
C THR A 69 -83.46 1.93 56.68
N ASP A 70 -84.34 2.10 55.68
CA ASP A 70 -85.79 2.28 55.91
C ASP A 70 -86.44 1.07 56.60
N VAL A 71 -86.16 -0.15 56.13
CA VAL A 71 -86.63 -1.38 56.79
C VAL A 71 -86.12 -1.51 58.22
N SER A 72 -84.87 -1.09 58.52
CA SER A 72 -84.34 -1.09 59.89
C SER A 72 -85.02 -0.04 60.79
N SER A 73 -85.34 1.13 60.24
CA SER A 73 -86.10 2.19 60.91
C SER A 73 -87.51 1.72 61.27
N ILE A 74 -88.22 1.15 60.30
CA ILE A 74 -89.56 0.57 60.46
C ILE A 74 -89.55 -0.57 61.49
N THR A 75 -88.54 -1.45 61.44
CA THR A 75 -88.37 -2.56 62.40
C THR A 75 -88.11 -2.06 63.82
N SER A 76 -87.32 -0.99 63.96
CA SER A 76 -87.08 -0.31 65.23
C SER A 76 -88.37 0.31 65.79
N GLU A 77 -89.15 1.02 64.95
CA GLU A 77 -90.42 1.61 65.38
C GLU A 77 -91.44 0.55 65.80
N PHE A 78 -91.58 -0.55 65.06
CA PHE A 78 -92.43 -1.67 65.46
C PHE A 78 -91.98 -2.31 66.77
N SER A 79 -90.67 -2.47 66.98
CA SER A 79 -90.12 -3.02 68.24
C SER A 79 -90.40 -2.10 69.44
N GLN A 80 -90.26 -0.78 69.25
CA GLN A 80 -90.58 0.22 70.27
C GLN A 80 -92.08 0.24 70.57
N ARG A 81 -92.94 0.28 69.55
CA ARG A 81 -94.41 0.20 69.69
C ARG A 81 -94.82 -1.06 70.44
N LEU A 82 -94.23 -2.22 70.11
CA LEU A 82 -94.50 -3.48 70.80
C LEU A 82 -94.12 -3.39 72.28
N SER A 83 -92.90 -2.93 72.59
CA SER A 83 -92.43 -2.70 73.97
C SER A 83 -93.36 -1.79 74.77
N ASP A 84 -93.89 -0.72 74.17
CA ASP A 84 -94.81 0.19 74.86
C ASP A 84 -96.24 -0.37 75.00
N THR A 85 -96.71 -1.22 74.08
CA THR A 85 -97.94 -1.99 74.30
C THR A 85 -97.79 -3.04 75.40
N GLU A 86 -96.63 -3.68 75.52
CA GLU A 86 -96.35 -4.66 76.58
C GLU A 86 -96.27 -3.98 77.96
N LYS A 87 -95.60 -2.83 78.07
CA LYS A 87 -95.61 -2.00 79.29
C LYS A 87 -97.03 -1.63 79.72
N ARG A 88 -97.89 -1.22 78.78
CA ARG A 88 -99.31 -0.94 79.05
C ARG A 88 -100.06 -2.21 79.50
N LEU A 89 -99.82 -3.36 78.88
CA LEU A 89 -100.41 -4.63 79.30
C LEU A 89 -99.99 -5.03 80.73
N GLN A 90 -98.73 -4.80 81.11
CA GLN A 90 -98.28 -5.02 82.49
C GLN A 90 -98.97 -4.08 83.49
N VAL A 91 -99.19 -2.81 83.15
CA VAL A 91 -99.94 -1.86 84.00
C VAL A 91 -101.39 -2.34 84.19
N VAL A 92 -102.10 -2.66 83.11
CA VAL A 92 -103.48 -3.17 83.17
C VAL A 92 -103.56 -4.48 83.97
N CYS A 93 -102.55 -5.35 83.91
CA CYS A 93 -102.50 -6.54 84.77
C CYS A 93 -102.33 -6.20 86.26
N ARG A 94 -101.52 -5.20 86.61
CA ARG A 94 -101.35 -4.72 88.00
C ARG A 94 -102.65 -4.09 88.52
N GLU A 95 -103.33 -3.29 87.71
CA GLU A 95 -104.63 -2.68 88.03
C GLU A 95 -105.72 -3.75 88.24
N ARG A 96 -105.83 -4.73 87.32
CA ARG A 96 -106.71 -5.90 87.45
C ARG A 96 -106.50 -6.64 88.78
N ASP A 97 -105.24 -6.83 89.19
CA ASP A 97 -104.92 -7.59 90.39
C ASP A 97 -105.06 -6.76 91.68
N GLN A 98 -104.95 -5.43 91.61
CA GLN A 98 -105.44 -4.53 92.67
C GLN A 98 -106.97 -4.60 92.79
N LEU A 99 -107.71 -4.53 91.67
CA LEU A 99 -109.17 -4.64 91.66
C LEU A 99 -109.66 -6.00 92.20
N LYS A 100 -108.97 -7.11 91.90
CA LYS A 100 -109.23 -8.42 92.52
C LYS A 100 -109.03 -8.40 94.04
N LYS A 101 -107.97 -7.74 94.54
CA LYS A 101 -107.75 -7.59 95.99
C LYS A 101 -108.88 -6.79 96.64
N SER A 102 -109.31 -5.68 96.03
CA SER A 102 -110.46 -4.89 96.49
C SER A 102 -111.77 -5.69 96.45
N LEU A 103 -112.00 -6.50 95.42
CA LEU A 103 -113.17 -7.40 95.35
C LEU A 103 -113.17 -8.44 96.48
N SER A 104 -111.99 -8.96 96.86
CA SER A 104 -111.84 -9.94 97.93
C SER A 104 -112.12 -9.35 99.33
N SER A 105 -111.71 -8.11 99.59
CA SER A 105 -111.97 -7.45 100.89
C SER A 105 -113.43 -7.01 101.05
N VAL A 106 -114.11 -6.65 99.96
CA VAL A 106 -115.56 -6.33 99.97
C VAL A 106 -116.42 -7.57 100.24
N LYS A 107 -116.02 -8.76 99.78
CA LYS A 107 -116.78 -10.01 100.00
C LYS A 107 -116.81 -10.53 101.44
N GLN A 108 -116.06 -9.93 102.38
CA GLN A 108 -115.82 -10.50 103.71
C GLN A 108 -116.61 -9.82 104.86
N LYS A 109 -117.68 -9.04 104.58
CA LYS A 109 -118.38 -8.21 105.60
C LYS A 109 -119.93 -8.08 105.48
N ILE A 110 -120.74 -9.16 105.37
CA ILE A 110 -122.23 -9.13 105.45
C ILE A 110 -122.81 -10.41 106.17
N PRO A 111 -123.80 -10.36 107.12
CA PRO A 111 -124.20 -11.54 107.97
C PRO A 111 -125.72 -11.79 108.41
N VAL A 112 -126.01 -12.97 109.03
CA VAL A 112 -127.10 -13.41 110.02
C VAL A 112 -128.55 -13.88 109.61
N ILE A 113 -129.13 -14.96 110.28
CA ILE A 113 -130.59 -15.35 110.45
C ILE A 113 -130.88 -16.60 111.42
N THR A 114 -132.04 -16.76 112.12
CA THR A 114 -132.53 -18.04 112.85
C THR A 114 -133.97 -18.04 113.50
N ARG A 115 -134.66 -19.21 113.78
CA ARG A 115 -135.89 -19.42 114.66
C ARG A 115 -136.28 -20.92 115.00
N ALA A 116 -137.24 -21.25 115.94
CA ALA A 116 -137.70 -22.64 116.34
C ALA A 116 -139.10 -22.77 117.12
N VAL A 117 -139.47 -23.98 117.65
CA VAL A 117 -140.60 -24.38 118.62
C VAL A 117 -142.07 -24.49 118.09
N GLY A 118 -143.04 -25.36 118.52
CA GLY A 118 -143.12 -26.54 119.45
C GLY A 118 -144.56 -26.98 119.95
N ASP A 119 -144.73 -28.21 120.54
CA ASP A 119 -145.69 -28.69 121.63
C ASP A 119 -147.25 -28.91 121.40
N ASP A 120 -148.14 -29.67 122.15
CA ASP A 120 -148.12 -30.84 123.11
C ASP A 120 -149.56 -31.35 123.65
N LYS A 121 -149.76 -32.66 124.03
CA LYS A 121 -150.78 -33.31 124.98
C LYS A 121 -152.36 -33.28 124.73
N PRO A 122 -153.36 -33.66 125.62
CA PRO A 122 -153.59 -34.70 126.71
C PRO A 122 -155.06 -35.35 126.89
N PHE A 123 -155.30 -36.16 127.97
CA PHE A 123 -156.54 -36.30 128.85
C PHE A 123 -157.32 -37.67 129.03
N VAL A 124 -158.37 -37.73 129.92
CA VAL A 124 -158.66 -38.81 130.93
C VAL A 124 -160.15 -38.96 131.41
N ASN A 125 -160.59 -40.19 131.81
CA ASN A 125 -161.80 -40.62 132.63
C ASN A 125 -163.22 -40.27 132.10
N ASN A 126 -164.36 -40.83 132.59
CA ASN A 126 -164.70 -41.66 133.77
C ASN A 126 -165.86 -42.65 133.49
N ASP A 127 -166.16 -43.57 134.43
CA ASP A 127 -167.07 -44.73 134.28
C ASP A 127 -168.48 -44.61 134.92
N ILE A 128 -169.37 -45.56 134.56
CA ILE A 128 -170.65 -45.94 135.20
C ILE A 128 -171.94 -45.29 134.63
N LYS A 129 -172.17 -45.46 133.33
CA LYS A 129 -173.32 -46.27 132.83
C LYS A 129 -172.89 -47.71 132.45
N ARG A 130 -171.69 -48.12 132.91
CA ARG A 130 -170.86 -49.36 132.83
C ARG A 130 -171.55 -50.72 132.97
N VAL A 131 -172.76 -50.86 132.43
CA VAL A 131 -173.45 -52.13 132.12
C VAL A 131 -174.00 -52.02 130.71
N ASN A 132 -174.79 -50.98 130.40
CA ASN A 132 -175.19 -50.66 129.02
C ASN A 132 -174.08 -49.92 128.25
N GLU A 133 -173.18 -49.22 128.97
CA GLU A 133 -171.89 -48.84 128.40
C GLU A 133 -171.02 -50.06 128.10
N LEU A 134 -171.06 -51.17 128.85
CA LEU A 134 -170.14 -52.29 128.55
C LEU A 134 -170.41 -52.93 127.18
N GLU A 135 -171.67 -53.02 126.77
CA GLU A 135 -172.04 -53.56 125.45
C GLU A 135 -171.66 -52.58 124.32
N ASN A 136 -171.84 -51.27 124.53
CA ASN A 136 -171.36 -50.23 123.62
C ASN A 136 -169.82 -50.10 123.62
N VAL A 137 -169.16 -50.38 124.75
CA VAL A 137 -167.69 -50.39 124.91
C VAL A 137 -167.09 -51.62 124.25
N ILE A 138 -167.80 -52.76 124.17
CA ILE A 138 -167.36 -53.87 123.32
C ILE A 138 -167.37 -53.45 121.83
N LEU A 139 -168.39 -52.72 121.37
CA LEU A 139 -168.40 -52.13 120.03
C LEU A 139 -167.28 -51.09 119.83
N GLN A 140 -167.14 -50.11 120.74
CA GLN A 140 -166.08 -49.10 120.67
C GLN A 140 -164.68 -49.71 120.79
N LYS A 141 -164.47 -50.77 121.59
CA LYS A 141 -163.20 -51.48 121.68
C LYS A 141 -162.92 -52.31 120.42
N ASN A 142 -163.95 -52.80 119.72
CA ASN A 142 -163.77 -53.38 118.39
C ASN A 142 -163.40 -52.31 117.35
N GLU A 143 -164.01 -51.12 117.37
CA GLU A 143 -163.57 -49.97 116.54
C GLU A 143 -162.15 -49.51 116.90
N GLU A 144 -161.79 -49.50 118.18
CA GLU A 144 -160.46 -49.15 118.68
C GLU A 144 -159.42 -50.20 118.27
N ILE A 145 -159.77 -51.49 118.28
CA ILE A 145 -158.96 -52.58 117.70
C ILE A 145 -158.82 -52.39 116.18
N GLU A 146 -159.89 -52.05 115.46
CA GLU A 146 -159.80 -51.80 114.01
C GLU A 146 -158.93 -50.57 113.71
N ASN A 147 -159.00 -49.52 114.53
CA ASN A 147 -158.17 -48.33 114.43
C ASN A 147 -156.71 -48.60 114.80
N LEU A 148 -156.44 -49.38 115.85
CA LEU A 148 -155.10 -49.86 116.20
C LEU A 148 -154.51 -50.82 115.15
N LEU A 149 -155.34 -51.59 114.45
CA LEU A 149 -154.92 -52.39 113.30
C LEU A 149 -154.60 -51.50 112.09
N LYS A 150 -155.42 -50.49 111.78
CA LYS A 150 -155.13 -49.48 110.75
C LYS A 150 -153.85 -48.70 111.07
N GLU A 151 -153.63 -48.33 112.33
CA GLU A 151 -152.41 -47.67 112.80
C GLU A 151 -151.20 -48.62 112.76
N GLY A 152 -151.36 -49.88 113.16
CA GLY A 152 -150.32 -50.91 113.03
C GLY A 152 -149.91 -51.17 111.58
N HIS A 153 -150.87 -51.23 110.65
CA HIS A 153 -150.61 -51.30 109.21
C HIS A 153 -149.92 -50.02 108.70
N LYS A 154 -150.30 -48.84 109.18
CA LYS A 154 -149.69 -47.55 108.83
C LYS A 154 -148.24 -47.45 109.32
N LEU A 155 -147.99 -47.79 110.59
CA LEU A 155 -146.66 -47.88 111.20
C LEU A 155 -145.79 -48.92 110.48
N SER A 156 -146.34 -50.10 110.15
CA SER A 156 -145.65 -51.11 109.36
C SER A 156 -145.28 -50.58 107.97
N ALA A 157 -146.19 -49.89 107.29
CA ALA A 157 -145.92 -49.27 105.98
C ALA A 157 -144.87 -48.16 106.07
N ASP A 158 -144.89 -47.32 107.10
CA ASP A 158 -143.90 -46.25 107.31
C ASP A 158 -142.54 -46.80 107.76
N GLN A 159 -142.50 -47.90 108.52
CA GLN A 159 -141.29 -48.66 108.82
C GLN A 159 -140.70 -49.30 107.55
N LEU A 160 -141.54 -49.76 106.61
CA LEU A 160 -141.12 -50.28 105.31
C LEU A 160 -140.59 -49.16 104.40
N LYS A 161 -141.27 -48.01 104.33
CA LYS A 161 -140.80 -46.79 103.62
C LYS A 161 -139.44 -46.33 104.16
N THR A 162 -139.28 -46.21 105.48
CA THR A 162 -138.02 -45.79 106.10
C THR A 162 -136.91 -46.83 105.92
N ASN A 163 -137.20 -48.14 105.97
CA ASN A 163 -136.22 -49.18 105.64
C ASN A 163 -135.75 -49.11 104.17
N ASN A 164 -136.68 -48.86 103.24
CA ASN A 164 -136.36 -48.69 101.83
C ASN A 164 -135.57 -47.39 101.56
N LEU A 165 -135.91 -46.29 102.23
CA LEU A 165 -135.13 -45.05 102.20
C LEU A 165 -133.71 -45.28 102.77
N LEU A 166 -133.59 -46.00 103.89
CA LEU A 166 -132.29 -46.35 104.48
C LEU A 166 -131.45 -47.22 103.55
N LYS A 167 -132.05 -48.18 102.83
CA LYS A 167 -131.39 -48.96 101.77
C LYS A 167 -130.94 -48.07 100.62
N LYS A 168 -131.78 -47.15 100.15
CA LYS A 168 -131.44 -46.20 99.09
C LYS A 168 -130.26 -45.32 99.49
N LEU A 169 -130.33 -44.67 100.66
CA LEU A 169 -129.25 -43.83 101.22
C LEU A 169 -127.95 -44.61 101.42
N ARG A 170 -128.01 -45.86 101.91
CA ARG A 170 -126.82 -46.75 102.00
C ARG A 170 -126.24 -47.07 100.62
N SER A 171 -127.08 -47.26 99.61
CA SER A 171 -126.62 -47.51 98.23
C SER A 171 -125.99 -46.26 97.60
N GLU A 172 -126.55 -45.07 97.86
CA GLU A 172 -126.03 -43.79 97.39
C GLU A 172 -124.75 -43.41 98.11
N GLN A 173 -124.66 -43.62 99.42
CA GLN A 173 -123.42 -43.47 100.18
C GLN A 173 -122.33 -44.44 99.70
N LYS A 174 -122.68 -45.69 99.36
CA LYS A 174 -121.71 -46.65 98.79
C LYS A 174 -121.21 -46.21 97.41
N LYS A 175 -122.11 -45.73 96.54
CA LYS A 175 -121.74 -45.14 95.23
C LYS A 175 -120.86 -43.90 95.41
N SER A 176 -121.24 -42.99 96.30
CA SER A 176 -120.50 -41.75 96.60
C SER A 176 -119.07 -42.05 97.08
N LYS A 177 -118.91 -42.99 98.01
CA LYS A 177 -117.58 -43.43 98.47
C LYS A 177 -116.75 -44.10 97.36
N GLN A 178 -117.40 -44.81 96.42
CA GLN A 178 -116.73 -45.41 95.28
C GLN A 178 -116.27 -44.35 94.27
N THR A 179 -117.07 -43.31 94.00
CA THR A 179 -116.66 -42.18 93.15
C THR A 179 -115.59 -41.32 93.83
N GLU A 180 -115.72 -41.05 95.13
CA GLU A 180 -114.72 -40.35 95.95
C GLU A 180 -113.36 -41.07 95.91
N ALA A 181 -113.33 -42.40 96.12
CA ALA A 181 -112.13 -43.21 95.99
C ALA A 181 -111.54 -43.21 94.56
N SER A 182 -112.38 -43.08 93.52
CA SER A 182 -111.89 -42.96 92.13
C SER A 182 -111.28 -41.58 91.84
N HIS A 183 -111.89 -40.50 92.36
CA HIS A 183 -111.36 -39.15 92.24
C HIS A 183 -110.08 -38.95 93.06
N LEU A 184 -109.98 -39.54 94.26
CA LEU A 184 -108.74 -39.52 95.05
C LEU A 184 -107.59 -40.19 94.28
N LYS A 185 -107.80 -41.35 93.68
CA LYS A 185 -106.79 -42.00 92.82
C LYS A 185 -106.43 -41.16 91.58
N GLN A 186 -107.40 -40.48 90.98
CA GLN A 186 -107.16 -39.59 89.85
C GLN A 186 -106.35 -38.35 90.25
N ILE A 187 -106.65 -37.77 91.42
CA ILE A 187 -105.88 -36.65 92.02
C ILE A 187 -104.46 -37.09 92.35
N GLU A 188 -104.28 -38.28 92.92
CA GLU A 188 -102.97 -38.87 93.23
C GLU A 188 -102.13 -39.07 91.95
N GLN A 189 -102.71 -39.68 90.90
CA GLN A 189 -102.07 -39.83 89.59
C GLN A 189 -101.70 -38.48 88.96
N LEU A 190 -102.60 -37.50 88.97
CA LEU A 190 -102.33 -36.15 88.46
C LEU A 190 -101.27 -35.42 89.30
N THR A 191 -101.20 -35.66 90.61
CA THR A 191 -100.19 -35.07 91.50
C THR A 191 -98.80 -35.64 91.19
N VAL A 192 -98.70 -36.96 91.02
CA VAL A 192 -97.45 -37.64 90.61
C VAL A 192 -97.00 -37.16 89.22
N GLU A 193 -97.92 -37.02 88.27
CA GLU A 193 -97.59 -36.53 86.92
C GLU A 193 -97.17 -35.05 86.93
N VAL A 194 -97.84 -34.19 87.70
CA VAL A 194 -97.40 -32.80 87.90
C VAL A 194 -96.03 -32.72 88.56
N GLN A 195 -95.72 -33.60 89.51
CA GLN A 195 -94.39 -33.66 90.13
C GLN A 195 -93.33 -34.14 89.13
N ARG A 196 -93.62 -35.17 88.33
CA ARG A 196 -92.75 -35.65 87.25
C ARG A 196 -92.49 -34.57 86.20
N LEU A 197 -93.51 -33.82 85.81
CA LEU A 197 -93.39 -32.70 84.87
C LEU A 197 -92.61 -31.52 85.45
N ARG A 198 -92.73 -31.24 86.76
CA ARG A 198 -91.91 -30.23 87.46
C ARG A 198 -90.43 -30.60 87.45
N SER A 199 -90.06 -31.80 87.88
CA SER A 199 -88.65 -32.23 87.82
C SER A 199 -88.14 -32.33 86.38
N SER A 200 -89.00 -32.67 85.41
CA SER A 200 -88.64 -32.62 83.98
C SER A 200 -88.50 -31.20 83.42
N LEU A 201 -89.05 -30.18 84.08
CA LEU A 201 -88.87 -28.77 83.73
C LEU A 201 -87.60 -28.22 84.39
N GLU A 202 -87.42 -28.49 85.68
CA GLU A 202 -86.23 -28.16 86.48
C GLU A 202 -84.95 -28.69 85.82
N ASN A 203 -84.92 -29.97 85.42
CA ASN A 203 -83.81 -30.56 84.67
C ASN A 203 -83.57 -29.87 83.31
N LYS A 204 -84.61 -29.34 82.65
CA LYS A 204 -84.47 -28.60 81.39
C LYS A 204 -83.95 -27.18 81.61
N GLU A 205 -84.37 -26.52 82.69
CA GLU A 205 -83.90 -25.20 83.10
C GLU A 205 -82.41 -25.28 83.50
N GLU A 206 -81.98 -26.34 84.19
CA GLU A 206 -80.55 -26.61 84.45
C GLU A 206 -79.77 -26.83 83.15
N ILE A 207 -80.24 -27.68 82.24
CA ILE A 207 -79.59 -27.93 80.94
C ILE A 207 -79.50 -26.64 80.12
N LEU A 208 -80.55 -25.81 80.08
CA LEU A 208 -80.54 -24.51 79.41
C LEU A 208 -79.57 -23.52 80.08
N GLY A 209 -79.47 -23.54 81.42
CA GLY A 209 -78.48 -22.77 82.18
C GLY A 209 -77.04 -23.16 81.82
N ILE A 210 -76.76 -24.47 81.73
CA ILE A 210 -75.46 -25.00 81.30
C ILE A 210 -75.17 -24.63 79.83
N GLN A 211 -76.17 -24.74 78.94
CA GLN A 211 -76.03 -24.36 77.53
C GLN A 211 -75.76 -22.86 77.37
N LEU A 212 -76.45 -21.99 78.12
CA LEU A 212 -76.23 -20.54 78.11
C LEU A 212 -74.87 -20.17 78.73
N ALA A 213 -74.45 -20.84 79.81
CA ALA A 213 -73.12 -20.70 80.39
C ALA A 213 -72.00 -21.17 79.45
N ASN A 214 -72.26 -22.14 78.56
CA ASN A 214 -71.30 -22.59 77.56
C ASN A 214 -71.31 -21.70 76.31
N SER A 215 -72.47 -21.25 75.85
CA SER A 215 -72.60 -20.28 74.76
C SER A 215 -71.89 -18.96 75.10
N THR A 216 -72.10 -18.42 76.31
CA THR A 216 -71.41 -17.19 76.76
C THR A 216 -69.90 -17.36 76.93
N LYS A 217 -69.40 -18.57 77.25
CA LYS A 217 -67.95 -18.88 77.18
C LYS A 217 -67.46 -18.92 75.73
N GLN A 218 -68.21 -19.57 74.82
CA GLN A 218 -67.87 -19.64 73.40
C GLN A 218 -67.82 -18.24 72.76
N THR A 219 -68.80 -17.37 73.04
CA THR A 219 -68.77 -15.96 72.61
C THR A 219 -67.50 -15.25 73.09
N LYS A 220 -67.13 -15.39 74.37
CA LYS A 220 -65.88 -14.80 74.88
C LYS A 220 -64.61 -15.32 74.20
N VAL A 221 -64.60 -16.58 73.77
CA VAL A 221 -63.48 -17.15 72.99
C VAL A 221 -63.49 -16.61 71.55
N ILE A 222 -64.66 -16.52 70.90
CA ILE A 222 -64.81 -15.96 69.55
C ILE A 222 -64.34 -14.50 69.53
N ASN A 223 -64.87 -13.64 70.39
CA ASN A 223 -64.48 -12.23 70.46
C ASN A 223 -62.96 -12.04 70.67
N ASN A 224 -62.32 -12.90 71.47
CA ASN A 224 -60.86 -12.85 71.67
C ASN A 224 -60.11 -13.31 70.41
N LEU A 225 -60.56 -14.39 69.74
CA LEU A 225 -59.97 -14.82 68.48
C LEU A 225 -60.13 -13.77 67.37
N GLU A 226 -61.27 -13.05 67.32
CA GLU A 226 -61.49 -11.92 66.42
C GLU A 226 -60.54 -10.74 66.73
N GLU A 227 -60.34 -10.40 68.00
CA GLU A 227 -59.37 -9.39 68.43
C GLU A 227 -57.92 -9.78 68.05
N GLN A 228 -57.52 -11.03 68.30
CA GLN A 228 -56.21 -11.54 67.85
C GLN A 228 -56.07 -11.55 66.33
N GLN A 229 -57.13 -11.89 65.59
CA GLN A 229 -57.13 -11.90 64.13
C GLN A 229 -56.91 -10.49 63.56
N GLU A 230 -57.56 -9.47 64.11
CA GLU A 230 -57.36 -8.09 63.65
C GLU A 230 -55.99 -7.53 64.05
N ILE A 231 -55.48 -7.87 65.23
CA ILE A 231 -54.10 -7.55 65.64
C ILE A 231 -53.08 -8.17 64.67
N LEU A 232 -53.23 -9.45 64.33
CA LEU A 232 -52.36 -10.15 63.38
C LEU A 232 -52.47 -9.56 61.97
N LYS A 233 -53.67 -9.18 61.53
CA LYS A 233 -53.92 -8.52 60.24
C LYS A 233 -53.24 -7.16 60.15
N ILE A 234 -53.30 -6.35 61.21
CA ILE A 234 -52.57 -5.07 61.31
C ILE A 234 -51.04 -5.30 61.30
N GLN A 235 -50.55 -6.35 61.98
CA GLN A 235 -49.13 -6.70 61.95
C GLN A 235 -48.65 -7.18 60.57
N ILE A 236 -49.46 -7.96 59.86
CA ILE A 236 -49.20 -8.39 58.49
C ILE A 236 -49.08 -7.17 57.58
N SER A 237 -50.08 -6.27 57.54
CA SER A 237 -50.00 -5.10 56.66
C SER A 237 -48.91 -4.09 57.04
N LYS A 238 -48.53 -4.00 58.32
CA LYS A 238 -47.32 -3.25 58.72
C LYS A 238 -46.03 -3.88 58.18
N ASN A 239 -45.95 -5.20 58.17
CA ASN A 239 -44.79 -5.91 57.61
C ASN A 239 -44.78 -5.89 56.07
N GLU A 240 -45.93 -5.96 55.41
CA GLU A 240 -46.08 -5.80 53.95
C GLU A 240 -45.56 -4.43 53.49
N ILE A 241 -45.97 -3.34 54.16
CA ILE A 241 -45.45 -2.00 53.91
C ILE A 241 -43.93 -1.96 54.11
N LYS A 242 -43.42 -2.44 55.25
CA LYS A 242 -41.98 -2.45 55.52
C LYS A 242 -41.18 -3.24 54.46
N ILE A 243 -41.69 -4.39 54.01
CA ILE A 243 -41.07 -5.19 52.95
C ILE A 243 -41.09 -4.44 51.61
N SER A 244 -42.17 -3.69 51.31
CA SER A 244 -42.23 -2.82 50.14
C SER A 244 -41.20 -1.69 50.21
N ASP A 245 -41.09 -1.00 51.35
CA ASP A 245 -40.10 0.07 51.59
C ASP A 245 -38.67 -0.47 51.41
N GLN A 246 -38.35 -1.59 52.05
CA GLN A 246 -37.03 -2.24 51.96
C GLN A 246 -36.74 -2.78 50.54
N LYS A 247 -37.76 -3.23 49.80
CA LYS A 247 -37.59 -3.59 48.38
C LYS A 247 -37.26 -2.36 47.54
N GLN A 248 -37.94 -1.24 47.75
CA GLN A 248 -37.69 0.00 47.02
C GLN A 248 -36.29 0.55 47.33
N GLU A 249 -35.86 0.50 48.59
CA GLU A 249 -34.49 0.86 49.03
C GLU A 249 -33.43 -0.02 48.35
N LEU A 250 -33.63 -1.34 48.30
CA LEU A 250 -32.77 -2.26 47.55
C LEU A 250 -32.77 -1.97 46.04
N GLU A 251 -33.91 -1.63 45.46
CA GLU A 251 -34.04 -1.31 44.03
C GLU A 251 -33.27 -0.01 43.69
N THR A 252 -33.32 1.01 44.56
CA THR A 252 -32.45 2.21 44.43
C THR A 252 -30.97 1.88 44.58
N LEU A 253 -30.57 1.09 45.58
CA LEU A 253 -29.17 0.70 45.79
C LEU A 253 -28.61 -0.16 44.64
N ILE A 254 -29.43 -1.00 44.01
CA ILE A 254 -29.06 -1.76 42.81
C ILE A 254 -28.81 -0.83 41.62
N ASN A 255 -29.68 0.17 41.42
CA ASN A 255 -29.51 1.15 40.35
C ASN A 255 -28.25 2.00 40.56
N GLU A 256 -28.03 2.53 41.77
CA GLU A 256 -26.80 3.26 42.13
C GLU A 256 -25.53 2.43 41.92
N ASN A 257 -25.54 1.15 42.30
CA ASN A 257 -24.42 0.24 42.02
C ASN A 257 -24.22 -0.01 40.51
N SER A 258 -25.28 -0.01 39.71
CA SER A 258 -25.16 -0.14 38.26
C SER A 258 -24.56 1.11 37.61
N GLU A 259 -24.96 2.30 38.03
CA GLU A 259 -24.39 3.57 37.57
C GLU A 259 -22.92 3.72 37.98
N LEU A 260 -22.57 3.42 39.24
CA LEU A 260 -21.19 3.43 39.73
C LEU A 260 -20.31 2.43 38.96
N LYS A 261 -20.84 1.25 38.62
CA LYS A 261 -20.14 0.25 37.80
C LYS A 261 -19.94 0.71 36.36
N GLU A 262 -20.91 1.42 35.78
CA GLU A 262 -20.74 2.03 34.46
C GLU A 262 -19.69 3.14 34.48
N GLN A 263 -19.75 4.05 35.46
CA GLN A 263 -18.74 5.10 35.66
C GLN A 263 -17.32 4.52 35.82
N LEU A 264 -17.18 3.44 36.61
CA LEU A 264 -15.89 2.75 36.78
C LEU A 264 -15.39 2.16 35.46
N ASN A 265 -16.26 1.53 34.66
CA ASN A 265 -15.91 1.04 33.33
C ASN A 265 -15.49 2.18 32.38
N GLN A 266 -16.22 3.30 32.37
CA GLN A 266 -15.89 4.48 31.57
C GLN A 266 -14.52 5.06 31.95
N ILE A 267 -14.22 5.17 33.25
CA ILE A 267 -12.91 5.59 33.77
C ILE A 267 -11.81 4.60 33.36
N HIS A 268 -12.07 3.30 33.43
CA HIS A 268 -11.10 2.27 33.03
C HIS A 268 -10.76 2.34 31.54
N CYS A 269 -11.77 2.45 30.67
CA CYS A 269 -11.56 2.63 29.22
C CYS A 269 -10.84 3.95 28.90
N HIS A 270 -11.12 5.04 29.63
CA HIS A 270 -10.42 6.30 29.46
C HIS A 270 -8.94 6.20 29.87
N SER A 271 -8.66 5.58 31.02
CA SER A 271 -7.29 5.34 31.51
C SER A 271 -6.48 4.42 30.58
N GLN A 272 -7.12 3.41 29.99
CA GLN A 272 -6.49 2.55 28.98
C GLN A 272 -6.14 3.34 27.71
N ALA A 273 -7.04 4.19 27.23
CA ALA A 273 -6.79 5.04 26.06
C ALA A 273 -5.70 6.10 26.33
N GLU A 274 -5.67 6.69 27.54
CA GLU A 274 -4.59 7.59 27.97
C GLU A 274 -3.24 6.85 28.01
N SER A 275 -3.20 5.63 28.58
CA SER A 275 -1.99 4.81 28.62
C SER A 275 -1.46 4.48 27.21
N GLN A 276 -2.34 4.17 26.25
CA GLN A 276 -1.93 3.93 24.86
C GLN A 276 -1.36 5.21 24.22
N CYS A 277 -2.01 6.35 24.44
CA CYS A 277 -1.56 7.64 23.95
C CYS A 277 -0.18 8.03 24.52
N VAL A 278 0.10 7.71 25.79
CA VAL A 278 1.42 7.90 26.40
C VAL A 278 2.46 6.98 25.76
N GLU A 279 2.16 5.69 25.58
CA GLU A 279 3.07 4.72 24.97
C GLU A 279 3.44 5.13 23.52
N ASP A 280 2.46 5.55 22.73
CA ASP A 280 2.68 5.99 21.34
C ASP A 280 3.45 7.31 21.26
N LEU A 281 3.22 8.22 22.21
CA LEU A 281 3.99 9.44 22.37
C LEU A 281 5.44 9.18 22.82
N GLU A 282 5.71 8.10 23.56
CA GLU A 282 7.07 7.63 23.87
C GLU A 282 7.75 6.98 22.66
N LYS A 283 7.04 6.17 21.86
CA LYS A 283 7.55 5.63 20.58
C LYS A 283 7.99 6.77 19.65
N VAL A 284 7.13 7.76 19.43
CA VAL A 284 7.43 8.93 18.57
C VAL A 284 8.60 9.76 19.11
N LYS A 285 8.72 9.94 20.44
CA LYS A 285 9.90 10.57 21.07
C LYS A 285 11.18 9.78 20.81
N ALA A 286 11.15 8.46 20.96
CA ALA A 286 12.30 7.60 20.72
C ALA A 286 12.75 7.66 19.26
N GLU A 287 11.82 7.55 18.31
CA GLU A 287 12.09 7.72 16.88
C GLU A 287 12.72 9.08 16.58
N CYS A 288 12.14 10.17 17.08
CA CYS A 288 12.67 11.52 16.93
C CYS A 288 14.09 11.66 17.47
N GLU A 289 14.41 11.05 18.61
CA GLU A 289 15.77 11.08 19.16
C GLU A 289 16.75 10.24 18.32
N THR A 290 16.35 9.09 17.76
CA THR A 290 17.22 8.34 16.82
C THR A 290 17.45 9.10 15.51
N LEU A 291 16.45 9.80 14.98
CA LEU A 291 16.58 10.67 13.80
C LEU A 291 17.50 11.87 14.09
N LYS A 292 17.36 12.47 15.27
CA LYS A 292 18.24 13.53 15.78
C LYS A 292 19.68 13.03 15.98
N GLN A 293 19.89 11.80 16.43
CA GLN A 293 21.22 11.18 16.50
C GLN A 293 21.82 10.95 15.11
N LYS A 294 21.06 10.40 14.15
CA LYS A 294 21.47 10.22 12.75
C LYS A 294 21.79 11.55 12.04
N LEU A 295 21.00 12.59 12.29
CA LEU A 295 21.29 13.93 11.77
C LEU A 295 22.59 14.49 12.38
N ASN A 296 22.85 14.23 13.66
CA ASN A 296 24.08 14.64 14.34
C ASN A 296 25.33 13.84 13.92
N SER A 297 25.22 12.55 13.56
CA SER A 297 26.35 11.83 12.92
C SER A 297 26.64 12.43 11.55
N ASN A 298 25.64 12.48 10.67
CA ASN A 298 25.82 12.98 9.30
C ASN A 298 26.35 14.43 9.27
N SER A 299 25.96 15.27 10.25
CA SER A 299 26.48 16.63 10.42
C SER A 299 27.93 16.69 10.90
N ARG A 300 28.43 15.69 11.65
CA ARG A 300 29.86 15.54 11.98
C ARG A 300 30.64 15.01 10.77
N ASP A 301 30.11 14.00 10.10
CA ASP A 301 30.76 13.34 8.96
C ASP A 301 30.95 14.31 7.79
N LEU A 302 29.91 15.09 7.46
CA LEU A 302 29.98 16.18 6.48
C LEU A 302 30.98 17.28 6.87
N ARG A 303 31.14 17.56 8.17
CA ARG A 303 32.16 18.51 8.67
C ARG A 303 33.57 17.94 8.53
N ALA A 304 33.79 16.68 8.89
CA ALA A 304 35.08 16.02 8.75
C ALA A 304 35.51 15.94 7.27
N PHE A 305 34.59 15.54 6.39
CA PHE A 305 34.79 15.52 4.93
C PHE A 305 35.09 16.92 4.37
N LYS A 306 34.38 17.95 4.85
CA LYS A 306 34.67 19.35 4.48
C LYS A 306 36.08 19.75 4.91
N THR A 307 36.46 19.53 6.16
CA THR A 307 37.79 19.89 6.69
C THR A 307 38.90 19.14 5.95
N GLN A 308 38.72 17.85 5.64
CA GLN A 308 39.66 17.07 4.83
C GLN A 308 39.88 17.70 3.44
N HIS A 309 38.81 18.17 2.77
CA HIS A 309 38.94 18.89 1.50
C HIS A 309 39.54 20.29 1.64
N GLU A 310 39.26 21.01 2.73
CA GLU A 310 39.91 22.30 3.03
C GLU A 310 41.42 22.13 3.25
N GLU A 311 41.85 21.11 4.00
CA GLU A 311 43.26 20.73 4.17
C GLU A 311 43.93 20.32 2.85
N GLN A 312 43.27 19.51 2.02
CA GLN A 312 43.82 19.09 0.74
C GLN A 312 43.97 20.28 -0.23
N ALA A 313 43.02 21.22 -0.20
CA ALA A 313 43.13 22.47 -0.94
C ALA A 313 44.21 23.42 -0.38
N ILE A 314 44.58 23.33 0.90
CA ILE A 314 45.75 24.03 1.45
C ILE A 314 47.03 23.43 0.86
N LYS A 315 47.19 22.09 0.93
CA LYS A 315 48.37 21.38 0.40
C LYS A 315 48.62 21.69 -1.08
N TRP A 316 47.58 21.68 -1.92
CA TRP A 316 47.70 22.09 -3.33
C TRP A 316 48.08 23.56 -3.53
N ARG A 317 47.66 24.47 -2.64
CA ARG A 317 48.10 25.88 -2.68
C ARG A 317 49.57 26.03 -2.29
N GLU A 318 50.03 25.26 -1.31
CA GLU A 318 51.44 25.20 -0.90
C GLU A 318 52.33 24.64 -2.02
N GLU A 319 51.91 23.55 -2.67
CA GLU A 319 52.58 22.99 -3.87
C GLU A 319 52.65 24.01 -5.01
N ILE A 320 51.53 24.69 -5.33
CA ILE A 320 51.50 25.74 -6.37
C ILE A 320 52.46 26.89 -6.03
N GLN A 321 52.48 27.36 -4.78
CA GLN A 321 53.40 28.42 -4.34
C GLN A 321 54.86 27.96 -4.41
N TYR A 322 55.17 26.72 -4.05
CA TYR A 322 56.50 26.14 -4.17
C TYR A 322 57.00 26.13 -5.63
N TYR A 323 56.18 25.64 -6.57
CA TYR A 323 56.55 25.63 -7.99
C TYR A 323 56.61 27.04 -8.60
N GLN A 324 55.77 27.98 -8.15
CA GLN A 324 55.86 29.39 -8.55
C GLN A 324 57.15 30.05 -8.06
N GLY A 325 57.58 29.77 -6.82
CA GLY A 325 58.86 30.23 -6.28
C GLY A 325 60.04 29.68 -7.09
N LEU A 326 60.07 28.37 -7.33
CA LEU A 326 61.11 27.70 -8.13
C LEU A 326 61.19 28.25 -9.57
N LEU A 327 60.04 28.56 -10.18
CA LEU A 327 59.97 29.20 -11.50
C LEU A 327 60.53 30.63 -11.45
N SER A 328 60.21 31.40 -10.41
CA SER A 328 60.72 32.76 -10.21
C SER A 328 62.23 32.78 -10.01
N ASP A 329 62.79 31.86 -9.22
CA ASP A 329 64.24 31.73 -9.03
C ASP A 329 64.96 31.32 -10.32
N ALA A 330 64.35 30.43 -11.12
CA ALA A 330 64.86 30.06 -12.43
C ALA A 330 64.83 31.25 -13.41
N GLN A 331 63.76 32.05 -13.39
CA GLN A 331 63.63 33.26 -14.22
C GLN A 331 64.67 34.33 -13.83
N LEU A 332 64.81 34.64 -12.53
CA LEU A 332 65.83 35.56 -12.03
C LEU A 332 67.25 35.12 -12.42
N LYS A 333 67.52 33.81 -12.42
CA LYS A 333 68.79 33.25 -12.88
C LYS A 333 68.98 33.38 -14.40
N ILE A 334 67.93 33.23 -15.19
CA ILE A 334 67.96 33.48 -16.64
C ILE A 334 68.21 34.97 -16.92
N ASP A 335 67.56 35.87 -16.19
CA ASP A 335 67.71 37.32 -16.37
C ASP A 335 69.12 37.79 -15.99
N LEU A 336 69.69 37.27 -14.90
CA LEU A 336 71.10 37.51 -14.54
C LEU A 336 72.09 36.92 -15.56
N LEU A 337 71.78 35.76 -16.16
CA LEU A 337 72.58 35.18 -17.25
C LEU A 337 72.46 36.02 -18.53
N ASN A 338 71.30 36.60 -18.81
CA ASN A 338 71.09 37.53 -19.93
C ASN A 338 71.85 38.84 -19.70
N GLU A 339 71.82 39.40 -18.50
CA GLU A 339 72.56 40.62 -18.14
C GLU A 339 74.09 40.39 -18.23
N THR A 340 74.60 39.31 -17.65
CA THR A 340 76.04 38.97 -17.72
C THR A 340 76.49 38.63 -19.14
N THR A 341 75.66 37.95 -19.94
CA THR A 341 75.93 37.71 -21.37
C THR A 341 75.93 39.03 -22.16
N THR A 342 74.98 39.92 -21.89
CA THR A 342 74.87 41.22 -22.57
C THR A 342 76.06 42.13 -22.23
N THR A 343 76.42 42.24 -20.95
CA THR A 343 77.56 43.05 -20.49
C THR A 343 78.91 42.51 -20.95
N ALA A 344 79.06 41.18 -21.13
CA ALA A 344 80.24 40.58 -21.74
C ALA A 344 80.29 40.75 -23.27
N THR A 345 79.13 40.64 -23.96
CA THR A 345 79.07 40.66 -25.44
C THR A 345 79.10 42.09 -25.99
N GLN A 346 78.47 43.07 -25.33
CA GLN A 346 78.39 44.45 -25.79
C GLN A 346 79.77 45.12 -26.05
N PRO A 347 80.80 44.99 -25.19
CA PRO A 347 82.12 45.56 -25.51
C PRO A 347 82.81 44.83 -26.68
N ILE A 348 82.62 43.52 -26.84
CA ILE A 348 83.14 42.75 -27.97
C ILE A 348 82.45 43.18 -29.28
N MET A 349 81.13 43.37 -29.25
CA MET A 349 80.36 43.86 -30.40
C MET A 349 80.79 45.27 -30.79
N LYS A 350 80.99 46.20 -29.84
CA LYS A 350 81.56 47.53 -30.09
C LYS A 350 82.98 47.46 -30.68
N GLN A 351 83.82 46.51 -30.23
CA GLN A 351 85.14 46.29 -30.83
C GLN A 351 85.04 45.77 -32.27
N LEU A 352 84.11 44.86 -32.57
CA LEU A 352 83.84 44.38 -33.92
C LEU A 352 83.30 45.48 -34.83
N GLU A 353 82.39 46.33 -34.35
CA GLU A 353 81.90 47.52 -35.07
C GLU A 353 83.04 48.50 -35.40
N ILE A 354 83.93 48.77 -34.44
CA ILE A 354 85.11 49.62 -34.64
C ILE A 354 86.08 48.98 -35.64
N LEU A 355 86.35 47.67 -35.55
CA LEU A 355 87.22 46.97 -36.50
C LEU A 355 86.62 46.92 -37.90
N GLN A 356 85.32 46.64 -38.03
CA GLN A 356 84.61 46.65 -39.32
C GLN A 356 84.58 48.05 -39.93
N SER A 357 84.36 49.10 -39.12
CA SER A 357 84.48 50.50 -39.55
C SER A 357 85.89 50.80 -40.05
N ASN A 358 86.93 50.40 -39.30
CA ASN A 358 88.33 50.58 -39.71
C ASN A 358 88.67 49.84 -41.01
N PHE A 359 88.22 48.58 -41.18
CA PHE A 359 88.41 47.84 -42.42
C PHE A 359 87.66 48.47 -43.60
N ASN A 360 86.42 48.95 -43.40
CA ASN A 360 85.66 49.67 -44.43
C ASN A 360 86.35 50.98 -44.83
N ASN A 361 86.84 51.75 -43.87
CA ASN A 361 87.60 52.98 -44.11
C ASN A 361 88.92 52.68 -44.85
N GLN A 362 89.63 51.63 -44.45
CA GLN A 362 90.86 51.19 -45.13
C GLN A 362 90.58 50.68 -46.56
N ALA A 363 89.48 49.97 -46.78
CA ALA A 363 89.05 49.54 -48.10
C ALA A 363 88.69 50.74 -49.00
N PHE A 364 88.02 51.76 -48.47
CA PHE A 364 87.75 53.01 -49.17
C PHE A 364 89.03 53.81 -49.46
N GLU A 365 90.00 53.83 -48.54
CA GLU A 365 91.34 54.37 -48.78
C GLU A 365 92.07 53.61 -49.91
N TRP A 366 91.98 52.29 -49.95
CA TRP A 366 92.58 51.49 -51.03
C TRP A 366 91.87 51.72 -52.36
N GLU A 367 90.53 51.74 -52.38
CA GLU A 367 89.76 51.99 -53.59
C GLU A 367 90.00 53.42 -54.13
N THR A 368 90.16 54.42 -53.25
CA THR A 368 90.51 55.79 -53.69
C THR A 368 91.95 55.89 -54.20
N LYS A 369 92.92 55.20 -53.59
CA LYS A 369 94.29 55.07 -54.12
C LYS A 369 94.30 54.31 -55.46
N GLU A 370 93.49 53.27 -55.60
CA GLU A 370 93.35 52.50 -56.84
C GLU A 370 92.74 53.35 -57.95
N ARG A 371 91.64 54.09 -57.68
CA ARG A 371 91.07 55.06 -58.64
C ARG A 371 92.09 56.14 -59.05
N GLN A 372 92.94 56.61 -58.13
CA GLN A 372 94.02 57.55 -58.44
C GLN A 372 95.09 56.92 -59.35
N LEU A 373 95.54 55.70 -59.05
CA LEU A 373 96.50 54.96 -59.88
C LEU A 373 95.93 54.59 -61.25
N ASN A 374 94.66 54.17 -61.32
CA ASN A 374 93.95 53.89 -62.58
C ASN A 374 93.74 55.17 -63.40
N LYS A 375 93.51 56.33 -62.77
CA LYS A 375 93.47 57.64 -63.45
C LYS A 375 94.84 58.02 -64.02
N LEU A 376 95.92 57.89 -63.24
CA LEU A 376 97.28 58.12 -63.73
C LEU A 376 97.65 57.14 -64.85
N LEU A 377 97.26 55.86 -64.75
CA LEU A 377 97.48 54.86 -65.79
C LEU A 377 96.67 55.13 -67.06
N ALA A 378 95.47 55.69 -66.94
CA ALA A 378 94.68 56.16 -68.08
C ALA A 378 95.31 57.42 -68.73
N GLU A 379 95.88 58.34 -67.94
CA GLU A 379 96.64 59.49 -68.44
C GLU A 379 97.94 59.06 -69.13
N TYR A 380 98.67 58.09 -68.57
CA TYR A 380 99.84 57.49 -69.22
C TYR A 380 99.47 56.73 -70.50
N LYS A 381 98.36 55.99 -70.53
CA LYS A 381 97.85 55.38 -71.76
C LYS A 381 97.49 56.42 -72.80
N LEU A 382 96.73 57.46 -72.44
CA LEU A 382 96.38 58.55 -73.36
C LEU A 382 97.61 59.27 -73.93
N THR A 383 98.67 59.47 -73.12
CA THR A 383 99.94 60.02 -73.63
C THR A 383 100.71 59.04 -74.52
N ALA A 384 100.63 57.73 -74.26
CA ALA A 384 101.18 56.70 -75.14
C ALA A 384 100.40 56.56 -76.46
N ASP A 385 99.07 56.60 -76.43
CA ASP A 385 98.19 56.56 -77.61
C ASP A 385 98.38 57.82 -78.48
N ASN A 386 98.53 58.99 -77.86
CA ASN A 386 98.89 60.23 -78.56
C ASN A 386 100.31 60.15 -79.16
N ALA A 387 101.27 59.51 -78.47
CA ALA A 387 102.61 59.28 -79.01
C ALA A 387 102.57 58.30 -80.20
N GLN A 388 101.86 57.17 -80.07
CA GLN A 388 101.70 56.15 -81.10
C GLN A 388 100.99 56.72 -82.34
N THR A 389 99.87 57.45 -82.19
CA THR A 389 99.20 58.08 -83.33
C THR A 389 100.06 59.15 -84.00
N SER A 390 100.93 59.84 -83.25
CA SER A 390 101.96 60.69 -83.85
C SER A 390 103.03 59.87 -84.60
N GLU A 391 103.46 58.73 -84.07
CA GLU A 391 104.41 57.82 -84.73
C GLU A 391 103.81 57.21 -86.00
N GLU A 392 102.54 56.80 -85.98
CA GLU A 392 101.80 56.30 -87.15
C GLU A 392 101.62 57.38 -88.21
N SER A 393 101.40 58.64 -87.82
CA SER A 393 101.44 59.79 -88.72
C SER A 393 102.83 59.97 -89.37
N TRP A 394 103.91 59.90 -88.58
CA TRP A 394 105.28 59.98 -89.10
C TRP A 394 105.64 58.79 -90.00
N ARG A 395 105.20 57.57 -89.66
CA ARG A 395 105.35 56.35 -90.48
C ARG A 395 104.57 56.44 -91.78
N SER A 396 103.37 57.01 -91.77
CA SER A 396 102.56 57.23 -92.97
C SER A 396 103.21 58.27 -93.90
N GLN A 397 103.73 59.37 -93.33
CA GLN A 397 104.52 60.35 -94.09
C GLN A 397 105.82 59.74 -94.65
N LEU A 398 106.49 58.87 -93.89
CA LEU A 398 107.68 58.12 -94.33
C LEU A 398 107.33 57.15 -95.47
N GLN A 399 106.26 56.37 -95.37
CA GLN A 399 105.81 55.45 -96.42
C GLN A 399 105.49 56.22 -97.72
N ILE A 400 104.80 57.36 -97.63
CA ILE A 400 104.54 58.22 -98.79
C ILE A 400 105.86 58.73 -99.40
N ALA A 401 106.87 59.07 -98.59
CA ALA A 401 108.20 59.45 -99.09
C ALA A 401 108.95 58.27 -99.74
N GLU A 402 108.86 57.06 -99.17
CA GLU A 402 109.46 55.84 -99.72
C GLU A 402 108.78 55.39 -101.03
N ASP A 403 107.45 55.49 -101.14
CA ASP A 403 106.68 55.19 -102.35
C ASP A 403 107.03 56.17 -103.47
N ASN A 404 107.09 57.47 -103.17
CA ASN A 404 107.55 58.50 -104.12
C ASN A 404 109.00 58.22 -104.58
N LEU A 405 109.88 57.78 -103.67
CA LEU A 405 111.26 57.42 -103.98
C LEU A 405 111.33 56.12 -104.80
N ALA A 406 110.40 55.18 -104.61
CA ALA A 406 110.26 53.98 -105.44
C ALA A 406 109.78 54.31 -106.85
N VAL A 407 108.83 55.23 -107.02
CA VAL A 407 108.42 55.77 -108.33
C VAL A 407 109.60 56.42 -109.03
N ALA A 408 110.34 57.31 -108.37
CA ALA A 408 111.53 57.95 -108.94
C ALA A 408 112.64 56.93 -109.31
N ARG A 409 112.77 55.83 -108.55
CA ARG A 409 113.67 54.71 -108.91
C ARG A 409 113.19 53.95 -110.15
N LEU A 410 111.89 53.73 -110.33
CA LEU A 410 111.33 53.12 -111.54
C LEU A 410 111.52 54.01 -112.77
N GLU A 411 111.29 55.31 -112.65
CA GLU A 411 111.55 56.29 -113.71
C GLU A 411 113.03 56.28 -114.11
N LEU A 412 113.95 56.36 -113.14
CA LEU A 412 115.39 56.29 -113.34
C LEU A 412 115.82 54.98 -114.03
N ASN A 413 115.23 53.85 -113.65
CA ASN A 413 115.50 52.56 -114.29
C ASN A 413 114.94 52.50 -115.73
N SER A 414 113.80 53.14 -116.01
CA SER A 414 113.28 53.29 -117.37
C SER A 414 114.21 54.14 -118.25
N LEU A 415 114.85 55.18 -117.69
CA LEU A 415 115.87 55.99 -118.36
C LEU A 415 117.14 55.17 -118.64
N LYS A 416 117.61 54.38 -117.66
CA LYS A 416 118.75 53.47 -117.83
C LYS A 416 118.50 52.43 -118.91
N GLN A 417 117.29 51.86 -118.99
CA GLN A 417 116.95 50.89 -120.04
C GLN A 417 116.99 51.55 -121.43
N LYS A 418 116.38 52.73 -121.60
CA LYS A 418 116.44 53.52 -122.84
C LYS A 418 117.89 53.85 -123.25
N TYR A 419 118.75 54.18 -122.28
CA TYR A 419 120.18 54.42 -122.51
C TYR A 419 120.91 53.15 -122.99
N VAL A 420 120.67 51.99 -122.35
CA VAL A 420 121.28 50.70 -122.75
C VAL A 420 120.86 50.31 -124.16
N ASP A 421 119.59 50.48 -124.53
CA ASP A 421 119.12 50.10 -125.86
C ASP A 421 119.60 51.06 -126.96
N LEU A 422 119.74 52.37 -126.66
CA LEU A 422 120.47 53.32 -127.51
C LEU A 422 121.93 52.90 -127.72
N GLN A 423 122.63 52.44 -126.68
CA GLN A 423 124.03 52.04 -126.79
C GLN A 423 124.21 50.75 -127.62
N LYS A 424 123.26 49.82 -127.61
CA LYS A 424 123.25 48.64 -128.51
C LYS A 424 123.09 49.04 -129.99
N ILE A 425 122.23 50.01 -130.28
CA ILE A 425 122.02 50.52 -131.65
C ILE A 425 123.32 51.13 -132.17
N PHE A 426 124.01 51.91 -131.34
CA PHE A 426 125.31 52.51 -131.69
C PHE A 426 126.37 51.45 -132.04
N THR A 427 126.51 50.38 -131.24
CA THR A 427 127.50 49.33 -131.51
C THR A 427 127.19 48.54 -132.79
N ALA A 428 125.91 48.25 -133.08
CA ALA A 428 125.54 47.50 -134.28
C ALA A 428 125.85 48.27 -135.59
N GLU A 429 125.72 49.59 -135.58
CA GLU A 429 126.06 50.42 -136.75
C GLU A 429 127.58 50.62 -136.90
N GLN A 430 128.32 50.58 -135.78
CA GLN A 430 129.79 50.60 -135.79
C GLN A 430 130.37 49.31 -136.41
N GLU A 431 129.81 48.14 -136.11
CA GLU A 431 130.24 46.85 -136.69
C GLU A 431 129.99 46.78 -138.20
N LYS A 432 128.83 47.23 -138.69
CA LYS A 432 128.56 47.37 -140.13
C LYS A 432 129.62 48.24 -140.83
N SER A 433 129.99 49.36 -140.23
CA SER A 433 130.98 50.30 -140.79
C SER A 433 132.39 49.70 -140.87
N GLN A 434 132.71 48.68 -140.06
CA GLN A 434 133.98 47.95 -140.17
C GLN A 434 133.95 46.90 -141.27
N GLY A 435 132.80 46.25 -141.51
CA GLY A 435 132.64 45.28 -142.61
C GLY A 435 132.97 45.87 -143.97
N SER A 436 132.32 46.97 -144.36
CA SER A 436 132.54 47.61 -145.67
C SER A 436 133.94 48.23 -145.86
N MET A 437 134.73 48.37 -144.77
CA MET A 437 136.13 48.77 -144.86
C MET A 437 137.01 47.61 -145.35
N PHE A 438 136.68 46.38 -144.99
CA PHE A 438 137.43 45.17 -145.37
C PHE A 438 137.28 44.85 -146.86
N ASP A 439 136.06 44.99 -147.41
CA ASP A 439 135.78 44.75 -148.84
C ASP A 439 136.60 45.68 -149.77
N LEU A 440 136.76 46.95 -149.38
CA LEU A 440 137.58 47.93 -150.08
C LEU A 440 139.08 47.59 -150.03
N GLN A 441 139.54 47.04 -148.90
CA GLN A 441 140.93 46.59 -148.72
C GLN A 441 141.25 45.45 -149.71
N GLU A 442 140.37 44.45 -149.84
CA GLU A 442 140.58 43.30 -150.75
C GLU A 442 140.53 43.72 -152.23
N LEU A 443 139.63 44.63 -152.59
CA LEU A 443 139.53 45.14 -153.97
C LEU A 443 140.79 45.91 -154.39
N THR A 444 141.41 46.63 -153.46
CA THR A 444 142.65 47.39 -153.70
C THR A 444 143.83 46.47 -154.01
N VAL A 445 143.99 45.36 -153.28
CA VAL A 445 145.09 44.40 -153.50
C VAL A 445 145.02 43.78 -154.90
N LYS A 446 143.81 43.45 -155.39
CA LYS A 446 143.60 42.86 -156.72
C LYS A 446 143.91 43.84 -157.87
N LEU A 447 143.81 45.15 -157.62
CA LEU A 447 144.18 46.18 -158.59
C LEU A 447 145.72 46.29 -158.73
N GLU A 448 146.44 46.14 -157.61
CA GLU A 448 147.90 46.33 -157.59
C GLU A 448 148.65 45.14 -158.23
N THR A 449 148.16 43.91 -158.10
CA THR A 449 148.75 42.74 -158.78
C THR A 449 148.59 42.82 -160.31
N SER A 450 147.44 43.27 -160.81
CA SER A 450 147.21 43.48 -162.24
C SER A 450 148.15 44.52 -162.84
N LYS A 451 148.51 45.58 -162.09
CA LYS A 451 149.53 46.56 -162.51
C LYS A 451 150.93 45.96 -162.62
N SER A 452 151.34 45.07 -161.70
CA SER A 452 152.70 44.49 -161.75
C SER A 452 152.91 43.65 -163.01
N GLU A 453 151.95 42.81 -163.37
CA GLU A 453 151.98 41.99 -164.58
C GLU A 453 152.07 42.87 -165.84
N MET A 454 151.28 43.93 -165.91
CA MET A 454 151.29 44.89 -167.02
C MET A 454 152.65 45.61 -167.20
N ASN A 455 153.37 45.89 -166.12
CA ASN A 455 154.70 46.51 -166.17
C ASN A 455 155.80 45.53 -166.60
N GLU A 456 155.67 44.24 -166.28
CA GLU A 456 156.62 43.20 -166.72
C GLU A 456 156.56 42.99 -168.23
N PHE A 457 155.35 43.00 -168.81
CA PHE A 457 155.14 43.03 -170.27
C PHE A 457 155.76 44.28 -170.93
N LEU A 458 155.64 45.46 -170.32
CA LEU A 458 156.21 46.70 -170.86
C LEU A 458 157.75 46.68 -170.92
N SER A 459 158.43 46.15 -169.90
CA SER A 459 159.89 45.95 -169.95
C SER A 459 160.28 44.98 -171.07
N ARG A 460 159.52 43.89 -171.25
CA ARG A 460 159.81 42.89 -172.30
C ARG A 460 159.63 43.44 -173.72
N ILE A 461 158.70 44.38 -173.92
CA ILE A 461 158.55 45.11 -175.18
C ILE A 461 159.78 45.99 -175.46
N SER A 462 160.34 46.66 -174.44
CA SER A 462 161.51 47.54 -174.60
C SER A 462 162.78 46.79 -175.05
N GLU A 463 163.02 45.59 -174.54
CA GLU A 463 164.17 44.75 -174.96
C GLU A 463 164.10 44.34 -176.44
N LEU A 464 162.88 44.01 -176.90
CA LEU A 464 162.61 43.68 -178.29
C LEU A 464 162.75 44.91 -179.21
N GLN A 465 162.47 46.10 -178.70
CA GLN A 465 162.52 47.34 -179.47
C GLN A 465 163.97 47.81 -179.75
N GLN A 466 164.92 47.56 -178.84
CA GLN A 466 166.33 47.93 -179.06
C GLN A 466 167.10 46.88 -179.88
N THR A 467 166.72 45.60 -179.80
CA THR A 467 167.26 44.55 -180.69
C THR A 467 166.83 44.77 -182.14
N LEU A 468 165.59 45.22 -182.38
CA LEU A 468 165.09 45.61 -183.72
C LEU A 468 165.96 46.70 -184.38
N LEU A 469 166.35 47.74 -183.63
CA LEU A 469 167.24 48.82 -184.13
C LEU A 469 168.62 48.31 -184.58
N SER A 470 169.11 47.19 -184.03
CA SER A 470 170.35 46.55 -184.47
C SER A 470 170.21 45.81 -185.80
N GLU A 471 168.98 45.41 -186.16
CA GLU A 471 168.67 44.81 -187.47
C GLU A 471 168.35 45.87 -188.53
N GLU A 472 167.71 47.00 -188.19
CA GLU A 472 167.35 48.04 -189.16
C GLU A 472 168.56 48.61 -189.94
N GLN A 473 169.69 48.85 -189.25
CA GLN A 473 170.92 49.29 -189.92
C GLN A 473 171.57 48.17 -190.76
N ARG A 474 171.35 46.90 -190.39
CA ARG A 474 171.80 45.73 -191.15
C ARG A 474 170.98 45.57 -192.44
N TYR A 475 169.67 45.75 -192.35
CA TYR A 475 168.72 45.65 -193.48
C TYR A 475 168.97 46.71 -194.56
N LYS A 476 169.27 47.95 -194.14
CA LYS A 476 169.59 49.08 -195.05
C LYS A 476 170.86 48.92 -195.91
N THR A 477 171.62 47.84 -195.73
CA THR A 477 172.73 47.48 -196.65
C THR A 477 172.34 46.47 -197.74
N LEU A 478 171.17 45.81 -197.62
CA LEU A 478 170.80 44.65 -198.45
C LEU A 478 169.40 44.70 -199.07
N GLU A 479 168.51 45.59 -198.63
CA GLU A 479 167.33 46.01 -199.43
C GLU A 479 167.71 46.96 -200.59
N ALA A 480 169.01 47.12 -200.86
CA ALA A 480 169.62 48.22 -201.61
C ALA A 480 169.15 48.44 -203.05
N VAL A 481 168.55 47.43 -203.70
CA VAL A 481 168.28 47.40 -205.14
C VAL A 481 166.85 46.93 -205.48
N ASN A 482 166.03 46.50 -204.52
CA ASN A 482 164.83 45.69 -204.80
C ASN A 482 163.61 45.88 -203.83
N ASN A 483 163.36 47.08 -203.27
CA ASN A 483 162.28 47.98 -203.73
C ASN A 483 160.84 47.31 -203.90
N ASN A 484 159.83 47.44 -202.93
CA ASN A 484 158.26 47.32 -202.91
C ASN A 484 157.37 46.14 -202.03
N LEU A 485 156.37 46.30 -200.93
CA LEU A 485 154.98 45.54 -200.29
C LEU A 485 154.52 44.65 -198.73
N CYS A 486 153.46 44.75 -197.56
CA CYS A 486 152.52 43.78 -196.33
C CYS A 486 151.89 43.83 -194.54
N LEU A 487 150.75 43.19 -193.64
CA LEU A 487 150.13 43.10 -191.93
C LEU A 487 148.76 42.27 -190.88
N GLN A 488 148.46 42.07 -189.35
CA GLN A 488 147.24 41.92 -188.00
C GLN A 488 146.22 40.79 -186.86
N LEU A 489 145.63 40.82 -185.40
CA LEU A 489 144.30 40.20 -184.31
C LEU A 489 143.93 39.64 -182.53
N GLU A 490 142.65 39.45 -181.64
CA GLU A 490 141.70 38.69 -180.27
C GLU A 490 141.30 38.54 -178.43
N GLU A 491 140.13 38.01 -177.51
CA GLU A 491 139.65 37.77 -175.78
C GLU A 491 138.23 37.12 -174.69
N MET A 492 137.99 36.81 -173.18
CA MET A 492 136.94 36.65 -171.71
C MET A 492 135.79 35.61 -170.65
N LYS A 493 135.31 35.53 -169.14
CA LYS A 493 133.97 34.96 -168.04
C LYS A 493 133.79 34.29 -166.29
N LEU A 494 132.88 33.86 -165.06
CA LEU A 494 131.50 33.74 -163.91
C LEU A 494 131.17 32.75 -162.34
N ALA A 495 130.28 32.37 -161.09
CA ALA A 495 129.05 32.47 -159.78
C ALA A 495 128.52 31.30 -158.38
N LYS A 496 127.64 30.97 -157.10
CA LYS A 496 126.60 31.15 -155.65
C LYS A 496 125.86 29.95 -154.39
N ASP A 497 125.03 29.63 -153.09
CA ASP A 497 124.17 29.86 -151.52
C ASP A 497 123.18 28.81 -150.28
N GLN A 498 122.77 28.85 -148.76
CA GLN A 498 121.53 28.33 -147.55
C GLN A 498 121.36 27.37 -145.94
N LEU A 499 120.49 26.96 -144.70
CA LEU A 499 119.26 27.07 -143.40
C LEU A 499 118.62 25.99 -141.98
N VAL A 500 117.86 26.15 -140.61
CA VAL A 500 116.78 25.33 -139.41
C VAL A 500 116.72 24.93 -137.58
N ALA A 501 115.91 24.43 -136.33
CA ALA A 501 114.55 24.13 -135.20
C ALA A 501 114.40 23.26 -133.54
N ASN A 502 113.55 22.84 -132.29
CA ASN A 502 112.30 22.85 -131.02
C ASN A 502 111.89 21.70 -129.59
N LYS A 503 111.08 21.35 -128.28
CA LYS A 503 110.17 21.54 -126.74
C LYS A 503 109.49 20.37 -125.45
N VAL A 504 108.89 20.46 -124.02
CA VAL A 504 108.21 19.41 -122.74
C VAL A 504 107.16 19.61 -121.22
N ILE A 505 106.58 18.71 -120.09
CA ILE A 505 105.65 18.72 -118.54
C ILE A 505 105.18 17.43 -117.30
N ASP A 506 104.42 17.07 -115.98
CA ASP A 506 103.63 17.28 -114.41
C ASP A 506 102.80 16.16 -113.16
N GLN A 507 102.28 16.28 -111.70
CA GLN A 507 101.14 15.67 -110.48
C GLN A 507 100.98 14.76 -108.86
N PRO A 508 99.98 14.73 -107.67
CA PRO A 508 99.72 14.01 -106.07
C PRO A 508 98.36 13.75 -104.82
N LEU A 509 98.14 12.94 -103.52
CA LEU A 509 97.03 12.85 -102.12
C LEU A 509 96.66 11.71 -100.71
N ASN A 510 95.93 11.80 -99.35
CA ASN A 510 95.15 10.77 -98.11
C ASN A 510 94.71 10.99 -96.33
N SER A 511 94.06 10.42 -95.04
CA SER A 511 93.07 9.40 -93.99
C SER A 511 92.75 9.49 -92.18
N HIS A 512 92.08 8.90 -90.91
CA HIS A 512 91.03 7.91 -89.94
C HIS A 512 90.51 7.90 -88.15
N SER A 513 89.81 6.95 -87.17
CA SER A 513 89.13 6.97 -85.55
C SER A 513 88.53 5.77 -84.28
N PRO A 514 87.85 5.85 -82.89
CA PRO A 514 87.55 4.91 -81.44
C PRO A 514 86.21 4.53 -80.25
N GLU A 515 86.13 3.96 -78.83
CA GLU A 515 84.97 3.23 -77.72
C GLU A 515 84.67 3.14 -75.91
N ARG A 516 83.72 2.34 -74.99
CA ARG A 516 83.42 2.05 -73.29
C ARG A 516 82.25 1.08 -72.28
N LYS A 517 82.02 0.85 -70.79
CA LYS A 517 81.00 -0.10 -69.72
C LYS A 517 80.63 -0.15 -67.94
N SER A 518 79.67 -0.96 -67.07
CA SER A 518 79.18 -1.07 -65.41
C SER A 518 78.45 -2.34 -64.34
N SER A 519 77.86 -2.38 -62.93
CA SER A 519 77.30 -3.49 -61.73
C SER A 519 76.25 -3.30 -60.27
N LEU A 520 75.67 -3.95 -59.00
CA LEU A 520 75.34 -5.21 -57.87
C LEU A 520 74.36 -5.25 -56.32
N ASN A 521 73.87 -6.32 -55.37
CA ASN A 521 73.34 -6.60 -53.73
C ASN A 521 72.01 -7.54 -52.95
N ASN A 522 71.40 -8.04 -51.64
CA ASN A 522 71.26 -8.29 -49.94
C ASN A 522 70.17 -9.37 -48.94
N ASP A 523 69.81 -9.49 -47.47
CA ASP A 523 69.07 -10.63 -46.40
C ASP A 523 68.27 -10.60 -44.76
N VAL A 524 67.73 -11.68 -43.83
CA VAL A 524 67.02 -12.15 -42.34
C VAL A 524 65.47 -12.61 -41.84
N VAL A 525 65.16 -13.87 -41.27
CA VAL A 525 64.05 -14.63 -40.37
C VAL A 525 62.44 -14.51 -40.30
N SER A 526 61.65 -15.65 -40.39
CA SER A 526 60.46 -16.17 -39.54
C SER A 526 59.30 -17.01 -40.23
N ILE A 527 58.32 -17.62 -39.50
CA ILE A 527 57.33 -18.71 -39.92
C ILE A 527 55.82 -18.42 -39.61
N PRO A 528 54.83 -18.93 -40.41
CA PRO A 528 53.46 -19.20 -39.91
C PRO A 528 52.69 -20.49 -40.40
N LYS A 529 52.16 -21.26 -39.42
CA LYS A 529 50.76 -21.78 -39.25
C LYS A 529 50.05 -22.89 -40.12
N THR A 530 49.61 -23.94 -39.39
CA THR A 530 48.28 -24.66 -39.34
C THR A 530 47.75 -25.67 -40.37
N PHE A 531 47.16 -26.74 -39.79
CA PHE A 531 46.26 -27.82 -40.27
C PHE A 531 45.50 -28.36 -39.00
N GLN A 532 44.37 -29.09 -38.97
CA GLN A 532 43.45 -29.62 -40.00
C GLN A 532 41.95 -29.64 -39.55
N LEU A 533 41.44 -30.77 -39.01
CA LEU A 533 40.01 -31.18 -38.79
C LEU A 533 39.95 -32.21 -37.61
N GLN A 534 38.86 -32.79 -37.08
CA GLN A 534 37.39 -32.78 -37.33
C GLN A 534 36.60 -33.29 -36.08
N SER A 535 35.25 -33.25 -36.12
CA SER A 535 34.21 -34.21 -35.59
C SER A 535 34.44 -35.04 -34.29
N ASP A 536 33.45 -35.34 -33.45
CA ASP A 536 31.99 -35.50 -33.64
C ASP A 536 31.15 -34.97 -32.47
N MET A 537 29.90 -34.56 -32.70
CA MET A 537 29.00 -34.06 -31.64
C MET A 537 27.49 -34.23 -31.94
N ILE A 538 27.01 -35.47 -31.97
CA ILE A 538 25.56 -35.80 -31.97
C ILE A 538 25.30 -37.01 -31.06
N ASN A 539 24.76 -36.77 -29.85
CA ASN A 539 23.93 -37.69 -29.04
C ASN A 539 23.71 -37.20 -27.59
N GLN A 540 24.54 -36.27 -27.08
CA GLN A 540 24.55 -35.82 -25.68
C GLN A 540 23.17 -35.34 -25.16
N ALA A 541 22.56 -34.37 -25.85
CA ALA A 541 21.42 -33.60 -25.32
C ALA A 541 20.15 -34.44 -25.05
N SER A 542 19.91 -35.51 -25.82
CA SER A 542 18.73 -36.36 -25.64
C SER A 542 18.78 -37.18 -24.34
N MET A 543 19.98 -37.60 -23.93
CA MET A 543 20.19 -38.32 -22.66
C MET A 543 19.94 -37.40 -21.45
N GLU A 544 20.53 -36.20 -21.49
CA GLU A 544 20.42 -35.22 -20.39
C GLU A 544 18.98 -34.76 -20.18
N TYR A 545 18.18 -34.64 -21.25
CA TYR A 545 16.75 -34.31 -21.16
C TYR A 545 15.95 -35.38 -20.40
N PHE A 546 16.06 -36.66 -20.77
CA PHE A 546 15.33 -37.73 -20.10
C PHE A 546 15.80 -37.93 -18.65
N GLN A 547 17.10 -37.81 -18.37
CA GLN A 547 17.65 -37.94 -17.03
C GLN A 547 17.16 -36.80 -16.10
N SER A 548 17.12 -35.57 -16.61
CA SER A 548 16.57 -34.42 -15.87
C SER A 548 15.08 -34.59 -15.55
N HIS A 549 14.30 -35.10 -16.52
CA HIS A 549 12.86 -35.28 -16.34
C HIS A 549 12.51 -36.40 -15.36
N LEU A 550 13.36 -37.42 -15.25
CA LEU A 550 13.19 -38.53 -14.31
C LEU A 550 13.47 -38.09 -12.86
N HIS A 551 14.56 -37.37 -12.60
CA HIS A 551 14.85 -36.82 -11.27
C HIS A 551 13.77 -35.85 -10.76
N LEU A 552 13.12 -35.08 -11.65
CA LEU A 552 11.99 -34.23 -11.27
C LEU A 552 10.81 -35.06 -10.73
N ARG A 553 10.46 -36.18 -11.40
CA ARG A 553 9.39 -37.09 -10.96
C ARG A 553 9.77 -37.87 -9.70
N GLU A 554 11.04 -38.22 -9.51
CA GLU A 554 11.53 -38.78 -8.24
C GLU A 554 11.36 -37.79 -7.09
N GLY A 555 11.65 -36.49 -7.32
CA GLY A 555 11.44 -35.41 -6.36
C GLY A 555 9.97 -35.24 -5.95
N GLU A 556 9.05 -35.23 -6.92
CA GLU A 556 7.60 -35.23 -6.67
C GLU A 556 7.15 -36.46 -5.87
N CYS A 557 7.61 -37.66 -6.23
CA CYS A 557 7.29 -38.89 -5.51
C CYS A 557 7.84 -38.89 -4.07
N ALA A 558 9.00 -38.28 -3.84
CA ALA A 558 9.58 -38.11 -2.50
C ALA A 558 8.86 -37.03 -1.67
N HIS A 559 8.28 -36.01 -2.32
CA HIS A 559 7.42 -35.02 -1.67
C HIS A 559 6.10 -35.65 -1.22
N LEU A 560 5.37 -36.29 -2.15
CA LEU A 560 4.09 -36.95 -1.87
C LEU A 560 4.20 -38.05 -0.81
N LYS A 561 5.30 -38.82 -0.78
CA LYS A 561 5.55 -39.79 0.31
C LYS A 561 5.66 -39.11 1.68
N ARG A 562 6.39 -37.99 1.76
CA ARG A 562 6.55 -37.24 3.02
C ARG A 562 5.24 -36.59 3.47
N GLU A 563 4.43 -36.12 2.54
CA GLU A 563 3.08 -35.60 2.80
C GLU A 563 2.16 -36.72 3.34
N ILE A 564 2.19 -37.92 2.73
CA ILE A 564 1.46 -39.10 3.22
C ILE A 564 1.94 -39.52 4.61
N GLU A 565 3.24 -39.53 4.89
CA GLU A 565 3.78 -39.81 6.23
C GLU A 565 3.31 -38.76 7.26
N GLN A 566 3.30 -37.47 6.90
CA GLN A 566 2.79 -36.40 7.75
C GLN A 566 1.29 -36.53 8.02
N LEU A 567 0.47 -36.82 7.00
CA LEU A 567 -0.97 -37.06 7.14
C LEU A 567 -1.27 -38.32 7.95
N THR A 568 -0.48 -39.38 7.80
CA THR A 568 -0.61 -40.59 8.63
C THR A 568 -0.26 -40.29 10.08
N ALA A 569 0.81 -39.53 10.34
CA ALA A 569 1.19 -39.12 11.69
C ALA A 569 0.20 -38.14 12.35
N THR A 570 -0.50 -37.28 11.59
CA THR A 570 -1.61 -36.48 12.15
C THR A 570 -2.86 -37.32 12.38
N GLN A 571 -3.14 -38.32 11.53
CA GLN A 571 -4.23 -39.28 11.73
C GLN A 571 -4.01 -40.14 12.99
N GLU A 572 -2.79 -40.61 13.26
CA GLU A 572 -2.45 -41.34 14.49
C GLU A 572 -2.56 -40.45 15.74
N LYS A 573 -2.12 -39.18 15.66
CA LYS A 573 -2.32 -38.20 16.75
C LYS A 573 -3.80 -37.93 17.01
N LEU A 574 -4.61 -37.78 15.96
CA LEU A 574 -6.06 -37.62 16.07
C LEU A 574 -6.73 -38.87 16.66
N LEU A 575 -6.34 -40.08 16.23
CA LEU A 575 -6.87 -41.34 16.78
C LEU A 575 -6.51 -41.52 18.26
N THR A 576 -5.27 -41.21 18.66
CA THR A 576 -4.84 -41.29 20.06
C THR A 576 -5.47 -40.21 20.93
N GLU A 577 -5.75 -39.01 20.41
CA GLU A 577 -6.48 -37.99 21.15
C GLU A 577 -7.99 -38.30 21.23
N VAL A 578 -8.63 -38.80 20.16
CA VAL A 578 -10.01 -39.31 20.19
C VAL A 578 -10.15 -40.45 21.21
N ALA A 579 -9.16 -41.36 21.30
CA ALA A 579 -9.14 -42.39 22.34
C ALA A 579 -9.03 -41.80 23.75
N LYS A 580 -8.15 -40.81 23.97
CA LYS A 580 -8.06 -40.08 25.26
C LYS A 580 -9.34 -39.34 25.63
N GLN A 581 -9.99 -38.67 24.68
CA GLN A 581 -11.22 -37.94 24.91
C GLN A 581 -12.42 -38.88 25.13
N THR A 582 -12.44 -40.05 24.48
CA THR A 582 -13.41 -41.13 24.77
C THR A 582 -13.21 -41.68 26.18
N ALA A 583 -11.97 -41.97 26.58
CA ALA A 583 -11.65 -42.42 27.95
C ALA A 583 -11.96 -41.34 29.02
N ARG A 584 -11.78 -40.06 28.68
CA ARG A 584 -12.27 -38.92 29.51
C ARG A 584 -13.78 -38.91 29.60
N ALA A 585 -14.51 -39.02 28.49
CA ALA A 585 -15.97 -39.03 28.47
C ALA A 585 -16.54 -40.17 29.32
N GLU A 586 -16.02 -41.39 29.19
CA GLU A 586 -16.35 -42.52 30.08
C GLU A 586 -16.04 -42.22 31.56
N LYS A 587 -14.94 -41.54 31.87
CA LYS A 587 -14.60 -41.15 33.25
C LYS A 587 -15.58 -40.11 33.80
N TYR A 588 -15.99 -39.15 32.99
CA TYR A 588 -17.01 -38.16 33.36
C TYR A 588 -18.41 -38.78 33.50
N GLU A 589 -18.80 -39.73 32.64
CA GLU A 589 -20.05 -40.50 32.78
C GLU A 589 -20.07 -41.27 34.11
N LYS A 590 -18.95 -41.92 34.47
CA LYS A 590 -18.79 -42.65 35.76
C LYS A 590 -18.79 -41.70 36.97
N LEU A 591 -18.31 -40.46 36.83
CA LEU A 591 -18.31 -39.44 37.89
C LEU A 591 -19.66 -38.72 38.04
N ALA A 592 -20.42 -38.54 36.95
CA ALA A 592 -21.69 -37.81 36.95
C ALA A 592 -22.85 -38.55 37.66
N GLY A 593 -22.68 -39.85 37.97
CA GLY A 593 -23.68 -40.65 38.70
C GLY A 593 -24.97 -40.99 37.92
N VAL A 594 -25.23 -40.31 36.80
CA VAL A 594 -26.40 -40.53 35.95
C VAL A 594 -26.25 -41.81 35.13
N LYS A 595 -26.78 -42.91 35.66
CA LYS A 595 -27.08 -44.09 34.83
C LYS A 595 -28.12 -43.70 33.78
N TYR A 596 -27.72 -43.64 32.51
CA TYR A 596 -28.65 -43.49 31.38
C TYR A 596 -29.42 -44.79 31.09
N THR A 597 -30.16 -45.30 32.08
CA THR A 597 -31.12 -46.40 31.90
C THR A 597 -32.31 -45.90 31.08
N LYS A 598 -32.43 -46.40 29.85
CA LYS A 598 -33.61 -46.24 28.99
C LYS A 598 -34.91 -46.59 29.74
N HIS A 599 -35.67 -45.62 30.21
CA HIS A 599 -37.11 -45.77 30.40
C HIS A 599 -37.84 -44.45 30.14
N VAL A 600 -38.91 -44.54 29.34
CA VAL A 600 -39.77 -43.43 28.92
C VAL A 600 -41.18 -43.67 29.47
N ASN A 601 -41.87 -42.58 29.84
CA ASN A 601 -43.26 -42.47 30.34
C ASN A 601 -43.50 -42.64 31.85
N LYS A 602 -44.43 -41.78 32.35
CA LYS A 602 -44.99 -41.66 33.71
C LYS A 602 -43.98 -41.21 34.79
N THR A 603 -44.36 -40.37 35.78
CA THR A 603 -45.70 -39.94 36.24
C THR A 603 -45.88 -38.41 36.32
N LEU A 604 -47.15 -38.00 36.50
CA LEU A 604 -47.63 -36.64 36.79
C LEU A 604 -47.59 -36.35 38.31
N SER A 605 -47.73 -35.06 38.68
CA SER A 605 -48.23 -34.50 39.96
C SER A 605 -47.25 -34.16 41.10
N GLN A 606 -47.28 -32.86 41.49
CA GLN A 606 -47.14 -32.31 42.86
C GLN A 606 -45.76 -32.46 43.57
N SER A 607 -45.33 -31.61 44.52
CA SER A 607 -45.95 -30.46 45.22
C SER A 607 -44.94 -29.34 45.54
N ASP A 608 -45.37 -28.28 46.23
CA ASP A 608 -44.67 -27.01 46.51
C ASP A 608 -43.37 -27.08 47.34
N PRO A 609 -42.46 -26.10 47.21
CA PRO A 609 -41.25 -25.97 48.03
C PRO A 609 -41.39 -24.95 49.18
N PHE A 610 -41.47 -25.41 50.44
CA PHE A 610 -41.24 -24.53 51.61
C PHE A 610 -40.88 -25.29 52.89
N ALA A 611 -39.60 -25.20 53.32
CA ALA A 611 -39.16 -25.25 54.72
C ALA A 611 -37.65 -24.91 54.82
N PRO A 612 -37.22 -24.00 55.71
CA PRO A 612 -35.80 -23.70 55.92
C PRO A 612 -35.18 -24.59 57.00
N THR A 613 -33.87 -24.82 56.93
CA THR A 613 -33.10 -25.39 58.06
C THR A 613 -32.04 -24.38 58.50
N THR A 614 -32.12 -23.98 59.77
CA THR A 614 -31.14 -23.09 60.42
C THR A 614 -29.78 -23.74 60.54
N ASN A 615 -28.70 -22.97 60.47
CA ASN A 615 -27.45 -23.35 61.13
C ASN A 615 -26.77 -22.16 61.80
N ASN A 616 -26.53 -22.25 63.11
CA ASN A 616 -25.73 -21.29 63.84
C ASN A 616 -24.26 -21.63 63.66
N TYR A 617 -23.42 -20.65 63.31
CA TYR A 617 -21.97 -20.78 63.47
C TYR A 617 -21.51 -19.95 64.67
N HIS A 618 -21.01 -20.67 65.67
CA HIS A 618 -20.34 -20.11 66.83
C HIS A 618 -18.85 -20.00 66.52
N ASN A 619 -18.17 -18.95 66.98
CA ASN A 619 -16.74 -18.78 66.72
C ASN A 619 -15.92 -19.93 67.33
N HIS A 620 -15.04 -20.52 66.52
CA HIS A 620 -13.81 -21.15 67.02
C HIS A 620 -12.65 -20.84 66.07
N ASP A 621 -11.51 -20.53 66.66
CA ASP A 621 -10.31 -20.00 66.02
C ASP A 621 -9.22 -21.08 66.09
N ILE A 622 -9.09 -21.87 65.01
CA ILE A 622 -8.05 -22.87 64.80
C ILE A 622 -7.71 -22.87 63.30
N GLY A 623 -6.44 -22.64 62.97
CA GLY A 623 -5.95 -22.57 61.58
C GLY A 623 -5.53 -23.91 60.98
N ASP A 624 -5.10 -23.83 59.71
CA ASP A 624 -4.35 -24.84 58.93
C ASP A 624 -4.80 -26.31 59.03
N VAL A 625 -5.89 -26.63 58.32
CA VAL A 625 -5.93 -27.83 57.48
C VAL A 625 -6.46 -27.43 56.10
N ILE A 626 -5.58 -27.42 55.10
CA ILE A 626 -5.98 -27.43 53.68
C ILE A 626 -6.32 -28.88 53.34
N ASP A 627 -7.57 -29.16 52.96
CA ASP A 627 -7.94 -30.47 52.41
C ASP A 627 -7.87 -30.41 50.88
N ASP A 628 -6.73 -30.85 50.33
CA ASP A 628 -6.45 -30.91 48.89
C ASP A 628 -7.40 -31.85 48.10
N ASN A 629 -8.40 -32.48 48.74
CA ASN A 629 -9.35 -33.40 48.12
C ASN A 629 -10.78 -32.86 47.99
N ASP A 630 -11.07 -31.59 48.30
CA ASP A 630 -12.41 -31.05 48.04
C ASP A 630 -12.72 -31.05 46.53
N PRO A 631 -13.71 -31.84 46.05
CA PRO A 631 -13.97 -31.99 44.62
C PRO A 631 -14.56 -30.72 44.01
N THR A 632 -15.11 -29.81 44.82
CA THR A 632 -15.61 -28.51 44.40
C THR A 632 -14.47 -27.58 44.00
N MET A 633 -13.39 -27.51 44.79
CA MET A 633 -12.17 -26.80 44.41
C MET A 633 -11.50 -27.39 43.15
N GLU A 634 -11.35 -28.72 43.06
CA GLU A 634 -10.73 -29.32 41.86
C GLU A 634 -11.58 -29.07 40.59
N LEU A 635 -12.91 -29.09 40.73
CA LEU A 635 -13.83 -28.76 39.63
C LEU A 635 -13.73 -27.29 39.21
N GLN A 636 -13.66 -26.36 40.16
CA GLN A 636 -13.52 -24.93 39.85
C GLN A 636 -12.16 -24.60 39.22
N GLN A 637 -11.06 -25.16 39.74
CA GLN A 637 -9.73 -24.97 39.16
C GLN A 637 -9.64 -25.55 37.73
N ARG A 638 -10.31 -26.67 37.46
CA ARG A 638 -10.46 -27.22 36.10
C ARG A 638 -11.34 -26.35 35.20
N TYR A 639 -12.40 -25.73 35.73
CA TYR A 639 -13.24 -24.80 34.98
C TYR A 639 -12.47 -23.53 34.59
N GLU A 640 -11.72 -22.93 35.52
CA GLU A 640 -10.85 -21.78 35.25
C GLU A 640 -9.74 -22.14 34.25
N THR A 641 -9.10 -23.31 34.39
CA THR A 641 -8.11 -23.82 33.43
C THR A 641 -8.72 -24.02 32.04
N LEU A 642 -9.95 -24.53 31.94
CA LEU A 642 -10.66 -24.70 30.68
C LEU A 642 -11.04 -23.34 30.06
N LEU A 643 -11.44 -22.36 30.87
CA LEU A 643 -11.75 -21.01 30.43
C LEU A 643 -10.51 -20.33 29.82
N ILE A 644 -9.36 -20.45 30.49
CA ILE A 644 -8.05 -19.97 30.00
C ILE A 644 -7.66 -20.69 28.69
N LEU A 645 -7.86 -22.00 28.61
CA LEU A 645 -7.55 -22.78 27.41
C LEU A 645 -8.45 -22.39 26.22
N CYS A 646 -9.75 -22.18 26.46
CA CYS A 646 -10.69 -21.70 25.45
C CYS A 646 -10.39 -20.27 24.99
N GLY A 647 -9.92 -19.40 25.89
CA GLY A 647 -9.39 -18.08 25.54
C GLY A 647 -8.23 -18.19 24.55
N LYS A 648 -7.17 -18.92 24.93
CA LYS A 648 -6.00 -19.15 24.08
C LYS A 648 -6.33 -19.79 22.73
N LEU A 649 -7.23 -20.79 22.70
CA LEU A 649 -7.66 -21.41 21.46
C LEU A 649 -8.45 -20.44 20.56
N THR A 650 -9.10 -19.43 21.14
CA THR A 650 -9.81 -18.38 20.39
C THR A 650 -8.84 -17.32 19.86
N GLU A 651 -7.80 -16.97 20.63
CA GLU A 651 -6.70 -16.10 20.23
C GLU A 651 -5.92 -16.73 19.06
N GLU A 652 -5.42 -17.96 19.20
CA GLU A 652 -4.72 -18.74 18.17
C GLU A 652 -5.59 -18.89 16.89
N ASN A 653 -6.90 -19.14 17.05
CA ASN A 653 -7.82 -19.22 15.91
C ASN A 653 -8.07 -17.86 15.23
N ASN A 654 -7.83 -16.73 15.91
CA ASN A 654 -7.93 -15.40 15.31
C ASN A 654 -6.63 -14.95 14.66
N GLU A 655 -5.47 -15.28 15.25
CA GLU A 655 -4.15 -15.12 14.62
C GLU A 655 -4.10 -15.90 13.29
N LEU A 656 -4.47 -17.18 13.29
CA LEU A 656 -4.53 -18.01 12.07
C LEU A 656 -5.55 -17.51 11.03
N LYS A 657 -6.57 -16.71 11.42
CA LYS A 657 -7.45 -16.02 10.46
C LYS A 657 -6.78 -14.79 9.86
N LEU A 658 -5.95 -14.10 10.62
CA LEU A 658 -5.19 -12.92 10.19
C LEU A 658 -4.09 -13.33 9.20
N ASP A 659 -3.27 -14.33 9.55
CA ASP A 659 -2.27 -14.93 8.66
C ASP A 659 -2.89 -15.38 7.32
N LEU A 660 -4.06 -16.02 7.39
CA LEU A 660 -4.81 -16.48 6.23
C LEU A 660 -5.44 -15.34 5.42
N ALA A 661 -5.63 -14.15 6.00
CA ALA A 661 -6.02 -12.94 5.28
C ALA A 661 -4.82 -12.33 4.55
N ASP A 662 -3.70 -12.14 5.24
CA ASP A 662 -2.46 -11.57 4.69
C ASP A 662 -1.89 -12.43 3.54
N VAL A 663 -1.92 -13.76 3.68
CA VAL A 663 -1.55 -14.69 2.60
C VAL A 663 -2.48 -14.55 1.39
N LYS A 664 -3.79 -14.30 1.59
CA LYS A 664 -4.73 -14.04 0.47
C LYS A 664 -4.51 -12.67 -0.16
N GLU A 665 -4.14 -11.66 0.63
CA GLU A 665 -3.76 -10.32 0.16
C GLU A 665 -2.51 -10.42 -0.73
N MET A 666 -1.48 -11.14 -0.28
CA MET A 666 -0.27 -11.44 -1.06
C MET A 666 -0.59 -12.17 -2.38
N TYR A 667 -1.40 -13.24 -2.34
CA TYR A 667 -1.76 -13.95 -3.58
C TYR A 667 -2.60 -13.10 -4.53
N ARG A 668 -3.50 -12.23 -4.03
CA ARG A 668 -4.21 -11.24 -4.86
C ARG A 668 -3.24 -10.27 -5.51
N ALA A 669 -2.31 -9.68 -4.75
CA ALA A 669 -1.30 -8.77 -5.28
C ALA A 669 -0.41 -9.45 -6.34
N GLN A 670 -0.06 -10.73 -6.14
CA GLN A 670 0.70 -11.51 -7.13
C GLN A 670 -0.12 -11.77 -8.41
N ILE A 671 -1.39 -12.12 -8.29
CA ILE A 671 -2.31 -12.29 -9.42
C ILE A 671 -2.49 -10.96 -10.18
N ASP A 672 -2.70 -9.85 -9.48
CA ASP A 672 -2.83 -8.52 -10.08
C ASP A 672 -1.54 -8.05 -10.77
N MET A 673 -0.36 -8.41 -10.27
CA MET A 673 0.91 -8.15 -10.96
C MET A 673 1.04 -8.99 -12.23
N LEU A 674 0.65 -10.27 -12.20
CA LEU A 674 0.65 -11.15 -13.39
C LEU A 674 -0.36 -10.68 -14.44
N LEU A 675 -1.56 -10.27 -14.04
CA LEU A 675 -2.59 -9.71 -14.92
C LEU A 675 -2.22 -8.33 -15.51
N LYS A 676 -1.32 -7.57 -14.87
CA LYS A 676 -0.74 -6.33 -15.41
C LYS A 676 0.49 -6.59 -16.31
N SER A 677 0.90 -7.85 -16.46
CA SER A 677 2.05 -8.27 -17.28
C SER A 677 1.67 -8.93 -18.62
N GLN A 678 0.36 -8.99 -18.92
CA GLN A 678 -0.24 -9.46 -20.17
C GLN A 678 -0.93 -8.32 -20.92
#